data_AF-A0A918TC21-F1
#
_entry.id   AF-A0A918TC21-F1
#
_cell.length_a   1.000
_cell.length_b   1.000
_cell.length_c   1.000
_cell.angle_alpha   90.00
_cell.angle_beta   90.00
_cell.angle_gamma   90.00
#
_symmetry.space_group_name_H-M   'P 1'
#
loop_
_entity.id
_entity.type
_entity.pdbx_description
1 polymer ?
#
loop_
_entity_poly.entity_id
_entity_poly.type
_entity_poly.pdbx_seq_one_letter_code
_entity_poly.pdbx_strand_id
1 'polypeptide(L)'
;MKILTLLTVANGVVGAESQLPLAKSDLVFAEKGGIVAIEAEHFTKQELADTRAWYLTTRDQTPQVEPDGDPSHIAGASGGAYLEILPDTRRTHGDKLITGENFSNEPGKLAVLSYPVHFETPGTYWLWARACSTTSEDNGLHFGINGTWPETAQRWQTIVKNKWHWKSAQRTEKVHVGVPGILTLEVPSAGVHTIQVSMREDGIALDKILLVNRKDYTPEGTGPDSAVQAGSLPKAFPVVKEGDQASPSKKQVPAPKSLFLSAKDFQLEGSSYYLDQGKWAAINPDQHKAANASTPSPFPAGVYNLTLRSVGENDGSSTFALAVNDEVVGLHQAPLSEDTFDESARFHATFQKIEVNPGDVIKVSSVIASADGKEYARARWSGIAFQPADEATRKAVAKYKAPQKKTAEAKPAGPPLQLPRQANGDGSVVVSGELQQWHAVSLTFDGPYAHELDNQPNPFTDYDLSVTFTHDSGKSLQVPGYFAADGNAGESSAQSGTKWRVHFSPPAPGKWSYQVSLLTAPGLITGEADKGKQVKPLHGKTGTFEIAASDKQAPDFRARGRLAYVGKNLLQFQGDKSYFLKAGADAPETLLGYADFDDTKALNPKKVPLKTWSAHVRDWNEGDPTWKDGKGKGLIGALNYLAEEGCNAFSFLPYNVDGDGSNVWPFVAPRDKMHYDCSKLDQWNIVFDHATAKGLFLHFKMQETEIDDNRAGHKGNDRIIRSSLDGGDLGPERRLYCRELIARFGHHLALNWNLGEENTQSTKQQMDMAKFVQATDPYDNHVVIHTFPDQQDKVYNPLLGEKAFTGVSLQNSNLKDCHKQVLKWIKRSNEKGQPWAVAFDEPGDASIGMPADPDYPGMPKDYQGPSIHDCRKYTLWGTFMAGGMGVEYYFGYKLPQNDLICEDWRSRDLSWDYCRHALNFFRDQNIPMEAMVNRNDLVGNTKDDNSKYCLAKEGEVYLVYLPTGGSTKIELPSGDFTLTWFNPRTGEMGQTTTLQKPLTAPDKEDWLALIRKK
;
A
#
# COMPACT_ATOMS: atom_id res chain seq x y z
N MET A 1 57.28 20.20 -31.30
CA MET A 1 58.18 19.05 -31.10
C MET A 1 57.72 18.32 -29.84
N LYS A 2 57.41 17.02 -30.01
CA LYS A 2 57.09 15.96 -29.04
C LYS A 2 55.74 15.98 -28.28
N ILE A 3 54.94 14.99 -28.70
CA ILE A 3 53.72 14.38 -28.17
C ILE A 3 54.05 13.51 -26.93
N LEU A 4 53.20 13.52 -25.91
CA LEU A 4 52.76 12.30 -25.19
C LEU A 4 51.49 12.58 -24.36
N THR A 5 50.69 11.54 -24.17
CA THR A 5 49.23 11.52 -23.98
C THR A 5 48.83 10.92 -22.60
N LEU A 6 47.58 11.17 -22.17
CA LEU A 6 46.74 10.43 -21.17
C LEU A 6 47.13 10.62 -19.68
N LEU A 7 46.26 10.55 -18.65
CA LEU A 7 44.87 10.07 -18.49
C LEU A 7 44.29 10.68 -17.19
N THR A 8 43.01 11.05 -17.19
CA THR A 8 42.18 11.37 -16.01
C THR A 8 41.86 10.09 -15.20
N VAL A 9 41.90 10.14 -13.85
CA VAL A 9 41.33 9.08 -12.99
C VAL A 9 40.42 9.70 -11.93
N ALA A 10 39.20 9.17 -11.88
CA ALA A 10 38.15 9.44 -10.93
C ALA A 10 38.38 8.68 -9.61
N ASN A 11 38.08 9.29 -8.46
CA ASN A 11 38.04 8.60 -7.17
C ASN A 11 36.63 8.04 -6.92
N GLY A 12 36.44 6.77 -7.25
CA GLY A 12 35.34 5.94 -6.78
C GLY A 12 35.88 4.61 -6.25
N VAL A 13 35.09 4.00 -5.36
CA VAL A 13 35.03 2.55 -5.06
C VAL A 13 36.09 1.96 -4.12
N VAL A 14 35.72 1.71 -2.85
CA VAL A 14 36.43 0.77 -1.93
C VAL A 14 35.99 -0.69 -2.13
N GLY A 15 34.92 -0.96 -2.91
CA GLY A 15 34.47 -2.32 -3.23
C GLY A 15 35.32 -3.09 -4.26
N ALA A 16 36.24 -2.41 -4.98
CA ALA A 16 36.98 -3.01 -6.09
C ALA A 16 38.17 -3.87 -5.62
N GLU A 17 38.78 -3.58 -4.45
CA GLU A 17 40.00 -4.27 -4.02
C GLU A 17 39.76 -5.72 -3.53
N SER A 18 38.58 -6.02 -2.97
CA SER A 18 38.23 -7.35 -2.43
C SER A 18 37.87 -8.39 -3.50
N GLN A 19 37.70 -8.00 -4.76
CA GLN A 19 37.41 -8.90 -5.89
C GLN A 19 38.66 -9.21 -6.75
N LEU A 20 39.76 -8.51 -6.51
CA LEU A 20 40.99 -8.65 -7.30
C LEU A 20 41.78 -9.89 -6.88
N PRO A 21 42.44 -10.58 -7.83
CA PRO A 21 43.24 -11.75 -7.51
C PRO A 21 44.43 -11.38 -6.62
N LEU A 22 44.58 -12.09 -5.50
CA LEU A 22 45.77 -12.01 -4.65
C LEU A 22 46.98 -12.66 -5.33
N ALA A 23 46.73 -13.73 -6.09
CA ALA A 23 47.75 -14.44 -6.83
C ALA A 23 48.12 -13.67 -8.10
N LYS A 24 49.43 -13.61 -8.37
CA LYS A 24 49.93 -13.14 -9.67
C LYS A 24 49.57 -14.15 -10.76
N SER A 25 49.45 -13.67 -11.99
CA SER A 25 49.09 -14.49 -13.15
C SER A 25 50.12 -15.58 -13.50
N ASP A 26 51.32 -15.56 -12.91
CA ASP A 26 52.37 -16.56 -13.06
C ASP A 26 52.27 -17.72 -12.04
N LEU A 27 51.31 -17.68 -11.10
CA LEU A 27 51.08 -18.76 -10.14
C LEU A 27 50.50 -20.00 -10.84
N VAL A 28 51.18 -21.13 -10.66
CA VAL A 28 50.71 -22.44 -11.10
C VAL A 28 50.82 -23.43 -9.93
N PHE A 29 49.69 -23.99 -9.50
CA PHE A 29 49.66 -25.03 -8.46
C PHE A 29 50.27 -26.33 -8.98
N ALA A 30 50.84 -27.16 -8.10
CA ALA A 30 51.42 -28.45 -8.46
C ALA A 30 50.58 -29.60 -7.90
N GLU A 31 50.43 -30.65 -8.69
CA GLU A 31 50.08 -31.98 -8.18
C GLU A 31 51.25 -32.54 -7.35
N LYS A 32 50.95 -33.11 -6.18
CA LYS A 32 51.90 -33.89 -5.38
C LYS A 32 51.28 -35.21 -4.95
N GLY A 33 51.84 -36.31 -5.46
CA GLY A 33 51.37 -37.66 -5.11
C GLY A 33 49.89 -37.89 -5.44
N GLY A 34 49.42 -37.35 -6.57
CA GLY A 34 48.03 -37.47 -6.97
C GLY A 34 47.05 -36.52 -6.29
N ILE A 35 47.53 -35.52 -5.56
CA ILE A 35 46.71 -34.53 -4.85
C ILE A 35 47.06 -33.12 -5.34
N VAL A 36 46.05 -32.32 -5.62
CA VAL A 36 46.15 -30.86 -5.81
C VAL A 36 45.31 -30.19 -4.74
N ALA A 37 45.91 -29.24 -4.01
CA ALA A 37 45.23 -28.43 -3.00
C ALA A 37 45.32 -26.95 -3.36
N ILE A 38 44.19 -26.23 -3.29
CA ILE A 38 44.05 -24.85 -3.75
C ILE A 38 43.26 -24.06 -2.71
N GLU A 39 43.87 -23.07 -2.06
CA GLU A 39 43.13 -22.07 -1.27
C GLU A 39 42.26 -21.22 -2.19
N ALA A 40 41.00 -21.00 -1.81
CA ALA A 40 40.02 -20.34 -2.68
C ALA A 40 40.45 -18.92 -3.06
N GLU A 41 41.02 -18.17 -2.11
CA GLU A 41 41.49 -16.80 -2.28
C GLU A 41 42.73 -16.67 -3.18
N HIS A 42 43.38 -17.77 -3.56
CA HIS A 42 44.55 -17.77 -4.44
C HIS A 42 44.18 -17.87 -5.93
N PHE A 43 42.98 -17.43 -6.31
CA PHE A 43 42.58 -17.36 -7.72
C PHE A 43 43.46 -16.36 -8.48
N THR A 44 43.74 -16.68 -9.75
CA THR A 44 44.56 -15.82 -10.63
C THR A 44 43.72 -14.90 -11.49
N LYS A 45 42.42 -15.23 -11.66
CA LYS A 45 41.47 -14.49 -12.48
C LYS A 45 40.05 -14.74 -12.00
N GLN A 46 39.24 -13.68 -11.97
CA GLN A 46 37.80 -13.71 -11.79
C GLN A 46 37.12 -13.09 -13.02
N GLU A 47 36.08 -13.72 -13.54
CA GLU A 47 35.33 -13.31 -14.73
C GLU A 47 33.81 -13.38 -14.49
N LEU A 48 33.02 -12.70 -15.32
CA LEU A 48 31.55 -12.67 -15.25
C LEU A 48 31.03 -12.21 -13.87
N ALA A 49 31.64 -11.14 -13.37
CA ALA A 49 31.49 -10.65 -12.00
C ALA A 49 30.54 -9.43 -11.85
N ASP A 50 29.90 -8.99 -12.95
CA ASP A 50 29.09 -7.75 -12.96
C ASP A 50 27.81 -7.87 -12.13
N THR A 51 27.22 -9.06 -12.10
CA THR A 51 25.95 -9.33 -11.39
C THR A 51 26.18 -9.89 -9.99
N ARG A 52 27.11 -10.83 -9.86
CA ARG A 52 27.57 -11.45 -8.62
C ARG A 52 29.07 -11.65 -8.73
N ALA A 53 29.79 -11.44 -7.64
CA ALA A 53 31.24 -11.62 -7.61
C ALA A 53 31.65 -12.35 -6.32
N TRP A 54 32.80 -13.01 -6.37
CA TRP A 54 33.50 -13.49 -5.19
C TRP A 54 34.26 -12.36 -4.53
N TYR A 55 34.07 -12.22 -3.22
CA TYR A 55 34.73 -11.23 -2.40
C TYR A 55 35.55 -11.89 -1.30
N LEU A 56 36.76 -11.37 -1.10
CA LEU A 56 37.67 -11.78 -0.05
C LEU A 56 37.24 -11.28 1.34
N THR A 57 37.05 -12.22 2.25
CA THR A 57 36.87 -11.95 3.68
C THR A 57 38.07 -12.47 4.47
N THR A 58 38.65 -11.62 5.31
CA THR A 58 39.76 -11.94 6.23
C THR A 58 39.39 -11.49 7.65
N ARG A 59 40.24 -11.78 8.65
CA ARG A 59 40.02 -11.29 10.03
C ARG A 59 39.88 -9.77 10.10
N ASP A 60 40.62 -9.07 9.25
CA ASP A 60 40.79 -7.62 9.33
C ASP A 60 39.99 -6.88 8.23
N GLN A 61 39.34 -7.62 7.32
CA GLN A 61 38.62 -7.08 6.18
C GLN A 61 37.37 -7.93 5.88
N THR A 62 36.20 -7.30 5.92
CA THR A 62 34.93 -7.87 5.45
C THR A 62 34.39 -7.00 4.32
N PRO A 63 33.97 -7.59 3.18
CA PRO A 63 33.34 -6.85 2.09
C PRO A 63 32.15 -6.01 2.60
N GLN A 64 31.88 -4.87 1.97
CA GLN A 64 30.74 -4.01 2.31
C GLN A 64 29.74 -4.01 1.15
N VAL A 65 29.31 -5.21 0.76
CA VAL A 65 28.40 -5.44 -0.36
C VAL A 65 27.09 -5.95 0.20
N GLU A 66 26.04 -5.16 0.03
CA GLU A 66 24.72 -5.43 0.59
C GLU A 66 23.73 -5.83 -0.51
N PRO A 67 22.75 -6.72 -0.23
CA PRO A 67 22.59 -7.43 1.05
C PRO A 67 23.70 -8.47 1.28
N ASP A 68 24.16 -8.55 2.52
CA ASP A 68 24.94 -9.66 3.08
C ASP A 68 24.40 -9.92 4.49
N GLY A 69 23.65 -11.01 4.63
CA GLY A 69 23.03 -11.33 5.91
C GLY A 69 23.81 -12.37 6.72
N ASP A 70 24.95 -12.82 6.21
CA ASP A 70 25.69 -13.95 6.76
C ASP A 70 26.67 -13.48 7.84
N PRO A 71 26.82 -14.24 8.96
CA PRO A 71 27.85 -13.94 9.92
C PRO A 71 29.21 -14.27 9.33
N SER A 72 30.26 -13.52 9.69
CA SER A 72 31.60 -13.84 9.21
C SER A 72 32.01 -15.28 9.53
N HIS A 73 32.42 -16.02 8.51
CA HIS A 73 32.90 -17.40 8.64
C HIS A 73 34.41 -17.50 8.85
N ILE A 74 35.09 -16.41 9.24
CA ILE A 74 36.55 -16.37 9.26
C ILE A 74 37.21 -17.36 10.24
N ALA A 75 36.50 -17.72 11.31
CA ALA A 75 36.97 -18.71 12.28
C ALA A 75 37.07 -20.10 11.64
N GLY A 76 38.28 -20.67 11.63
CA GLY A 76 38.55 -22.00 11.10
C GLY A 76 38.86 -22.06 9.60
N ALA A 77 38.92 -20.93 8.88
CA ALA A 77 39.36 -20.87 7.48
C ALA A 77 40.89 -21.18 7.37
N SER A 78 41.30 -22.01 6.41
CA SER A 78 42.65 -22.60 6.35
C SER A 78 43.74 -21.57 6.05
N GLY A 79 43.48 -20.63 5.14
CA GLY A 79 44.38 -19.52 4.83
C GLY A 79 44.23 -18.31 5.74
N GLY A 80 43.34 -18.36 6.74
CA GLY A 80 42.92 -17.18 7.50
C GLY A 80 42.08 -16.20 6.68
N ALA A 81 41.49 -16.67 5.58
CA ALA A 81 40.60 -15.96 4.68
C ALA A 81 39.66 -16.94 3.97
N TYR A 82 38.57 -16.44 3.41
CA TYR A 82 37.67 -17.19 2.52
C TYR A 82 37.07 -16.26 1.46
N LEU A 83 36.48 -16.85 0.42
CA LEU A 83 35.72 -16.12 -0.60
C LEU A 83 34.22 -16.33 -0.43
N GLU A 84 33.44 -15.28 -0.66
CA GLU A 84 31.98 -15.30 -0.57
C GLU A 84 31.32 -14.66 -1.80
N ILE A 85 30.24 -15.25 -2.29
CA ILE A 85 29.53 -14.72 -3.48
C ILE A 85 28.51 -13.69 -3.04
N LEU A 86 28.75 -12.41 -3.37
CA LEU A 86 27.89 -11.30 -2.96
C LEU A 86 27.37 -10.47 -4.17
N PRO A 87 26.27 -9.70 -4.02
CA PRO A 87 25.37 -9.68 -2.85
C PRO A 87 24.61 -11.00 -2.64
N ASP A 88 24.35 -11.34 -1.38
CA ASP A 88 23.54 -12.49 -0.96
C ASP A 88 22.07 -12.09 -0.86
N THR A 89 21.34 -12.34 -1.94
CA THR A 89 19.95 -11.89 -2.10
C THR A 89 18.93 -13.01 -1.93
N ARG A 90 19.37 -14.26 -1.82
CA ARG A 90 18.51 -15.42 -1.70
C ARG A 90 19.03 -16.37 -0.62
N ARG A 91 18.48 -16.21 0.57
CA ARG A 91 18.95 -16.88 1.80
C ARG A 91 18.04 -18.04 2.18
N THR A 92 16.74 -17.85 2.01
CA THR A 92 15.72 -18.82 2.39
C THR A 92 14.81 -19.17 1.22
N HIS A 93 14.07 -20.27 1.34
CA HIS A 93 13.08 -20.68 0.33
C HIS A 93 11.97 -19.63 0.08
N GLY A 94 11.79 -18.69 1.02
CA GLY A 94 10.87 -17.56 0.88
C GLY A 94 11.41 -16.43 0.03
N ASP A 95 12.73 -16.37 -0.19
CA ASP A 95 13.35 -15.37 -1.04
C ASP A 95 13.19 -15.75 -2.52
N LYS A 96 12.96 -14.74 -3.35
CA LYS A 96 12.67 -14.94 -4.77
C LYS A 96 13.89 -15.53 -5.48
N LEU A 97 13.70 -16.70 -6.10
CA LEU A 97 14.67 -17.27 -7.03
C LEU A 97 14.65 -16.48 -8.35
N ILE A 98 15.79 -15.91 -8.73
CA ILE A 98 15.99 -15.16 -9.97
C ILE A 98 17.12 -15.83 -10.76
N THR A 99 16.74 -16.61 -11.77
CA THR A 99 17.69 -17.31 -12.65
C THR A 99 18.57 -16.30 -13.41
N GLY A 100 19.88 -16.52 -13.39
CA GLY A 100 20.87 -15.63 -14.01
C GLY A 100 21.29 -14.45 -13.13
N GLU A 101 20.78 -14.38 -11.90
CA GLU A 101 21.17 -13.34 -10.93
C GLU A 101 21.62 -13.92 -9.59
N ASN A 102 20.71 -14.48 -8.79
CA ASN A 102 21.01 -15.09 -7.48
C ASN A 102 21.09 -16.62 -7.53
N PHE A 103 20.70 -17.19 -8.68
CA PHE A 103 20.75 -18.62 -8.94
C PHE A 103 21.13 -18.89 -10.40
N SER A 104 22.05 -19.82 -10.66
CA SER A 104 22.35 -20.33 -12.00
C SER A 104 22.54 -21.84 -12.00
N ASN A 105 21.59 -22.56 -12.58
CA ASN A 105 21.77 -23.99 -12.81
C ASN A 105 22.66 -24.28 -14.04
N GLU A 106 23.00 -23.27 -14.84
CA GLU A 106 23.99 -23.37 -15.93
C GLU A 106 25.40 -23.03 -15.40
N PRO A 107 26.39 -23.92 -15.56
CA PRO A 107 27.75 -23.67 -15.09
C PRO A 107 28.46 -22.63 -15.96
N GLY A 108 29.42 -21.90 -15.37
CA GLY A 108 30.29 -20.97 -16.09
C GLY A 108 29.63 -19.67 -16.56
N LYS A 109 28.45 -19.32 -16.02
CA LYS A 109 27.70 -18.11 -16.42
C LYS A 109 27.90 -16.92 -15.48
N LEU A 110 28.22 -17.15 -14.21
CA LEU A 110 28.32 -16.11 -13.18
C LEU A 110 29.48 -16.41 -12.22
N ALA A 111 30.18 -15.34 -11.81
CA ALA A 111 31.26 -15.34 -10.82
C ALA A 111 32.26 -16.50 -11.01
N VAL A 112 33.02 -16.48 -12.11
CA VAL A 112 33.94 -17.55 -12.50
C VAL A 112 35.36 -17.30 -11.99
N LEU A 113 35.89 -18.17 -11.15
CA LEU A 113 37.29 -18.16 -10.69
C LEU A 113 38.16 -19.11 -11.51
N SER A 114 39.43 -18.76 -11.71
CA SER A 114 40.40 -19.58 -12.46
C SER A 114 41.71 -19.84 -11.70
N TYR A 115 42.14 -21.11 -11.71
CA TYR A 115 43.33 -21.62 -11.03
C TYR A 115 44.17 -22.47 -11.99
N PRO A 116 45.35 -22.00 -12.44
CA PRO A 116 46.28 -22.81 -13.23
C PRO A 116 46.92 -23.90 -12.37
N VAL A 117 46.87 -25.15 -12.83
CA VAL A 117 47.39 -26.32 -12.11
C VAL A 117 48.22 -27.17 -13.06
N HIS A 118 49.45 -27.51 -12.68
CA HIS A 118 50.28 -28.49 -13.36
C HIS A 118 50.01 -29.89 -12.82
N PHE A 119 49.43 -30.74 -13.65
CA PHE A 119 49.22 -32.17 -13.35
C PHE A 119 50.40 -32.99 -13.88
N GLU A 120 50.97 -33.83 -13.01
CA GLU A 120 51.97 -34.83 -13.36
C GLU A 120 51.30 -36.10 -13.92
N THR A 121 50.09 -36.42 -13.44
CA THR A 121 49.37 -37.66 -13.75
C THR A 121 48.03 -37.37 -14.44
N PRO A 122 47.83 -37.73 -15.72
CA PRO A 122 46.51 -37.71 -16.35
C PRO A 122 45.55 -38.71 -15.70
N GLY A 123 44.26 -38.46 -15.81
CA GLY A 123 43.19 -39.37 -15.37
C GLY A 123 42.11 -38.67 -14.55
N THR A 124 41.30 -39.48 -13.88
CA THR A 124 40.15 -39.00 -13.10
C THR A 124 40.58 -38.48 -11.73
N TYR A 125 40.17 -37.26 -11.40
CA TYR A 125 40.34 -36.65 -10.08
C TYR A 125 38.99 -36.45 -9.42
N TRP A 126 38.87 -36.94 -8.17
CA TRP A 126 37.72 -36.69 -7.31
C TRP A 126 37.83 -35.31 -6.69
N LEU A 127 36.74 -34.56 -6.80
CA LEU A 127 36.65 -33.17 -6.38
C LEU A 127 36.05 -33.06 -4.98
N TRP A 128 36.72 -32.30 -4.13
CA TRP A 128 36.22 -31.87 -2.83
C TRP A 128 36.30 -30.35 -2.71
N ALA A 129 35.33 -29.76 -2.02
CA ALA A 129 35.39 -28.36 -1.62
C ALA A 129 35.14 -28.25 -0.10
N ARG A 130 35.89 -27.35 0.54
CA ARG A 130 35.69 -26.92 1.93
C ARG A 130 34.91 -25.63 1.89
N ALA A 131 33.67 -25.67 2.36
CA ALA A 131 32.73 -24.56 2.26
C ALA A 131 31.96 -24.35 3.56
N CYS A 132 31.41 -23.16 3.72
CA CYS A 132 30.44 -22.79 4.74
C CYS A 132 29.18 -22.25 4.06
N SER A 133 28.03 -22.60 4.60
CA SER A 133 26.71 -22.18 4.10
C SER A 133 25.91 -21.78 5.33
N THR A 134 25.21 -20.66 5.30
CA THR A 134 24.52 -20.11 6.47
C THR A 134 23.07 -20.53 6.49
N THR A 135 22.43 -20.55 5.33
CA THR A 135 20.97 -20.60 5.15
C THR A 135 20.56 -21.70 4.18
N SER A 136 19.30 -21.81 3.73
CA SER A 136 18.91 -22.99 2.91
C SER A 136 19.34 -22.89 1.45
N GLU A 137 19.66 -21.68 0.98
CA GLU A 137 19.77 -21.36 -0.44
C GLU A 137 21.17 -20.96 -0.91
N ASP A 138 22.16 -20.91 -0.03
CA ASP A 138 23.56 -20.51 -0.25
C ASP A 138 24.53 -21.72 -0.29
N ASN A 139 24.15 -22.77 -1.03
CA ASN A 139 24.73 -24.09 -0.76
C ASN A 139 25.20 -24.88 -1.98
N GLY A 140 25.45 -24.22 -3.12
CA GLY A 140 25.83 -24.90 -4.36
C GLY A 140 26.87 -24.18 -5.22
N LEU A 141 27.66 -24.99 -5.94
CA LEU A 141 28.72 -24.54 -6.87
C LEU A 141 28.78 -25.42 -8.13
N HIS A 142 29.45 -24.93 -9.17
CA HIS A 142 29.87 -25.75 -10.32
C HIS A 142 31.39 -25.67 -10.51
N PHE A 143 31.99 -26.74 -11.06
CA PHE A 143 33.42 -26.84 -11.32
C PHE A 143 33.71 -27.23 -12.77
N GLY A 144 34.83 -26.74 -13.29
CA GLY A 144 35.22 -26.91 -14.69
C GLY A 144 36.73 -27.06 -14.87
N ILE A 145 37.12 -27.45 -16.07
CA ILE A 145 38.51 -27.59 -16.52
C ILE A 145 38.66 -27.07 -17.95
N ASN A 146 39.65 -26.20 -18.17
CA ASN A 146 40.01 -25.62 -19.48
C ASN A 146 38.82 -24.97 -20.22
N GLY A 147 37.94 -24.24 -19.52
CA GLY A 147 36.75 -23.62 -20.10
C GLY A 147 35.57 -24.59 -20.32
N THR A 148 35.74 -25.87 -19.99
CA THR A 148 34.70 -26.90 -20.10
C THR A 148 34.13 -27.25 -18.73
N TRP A 149 32.83 -27.52 -18.67
CA TRP A 149 32.09 -27.78 -17.42
C TRP A 149 31.45 -29.17 -17.51
N PRO A 150 32.20 -30.26 -17.25
CA PRO A 150 31.68 -31.61 -17.41
C PRO A 150 30.55 -31.87 -16.41
N GLU A 151 29.52 -32.61 -16.83
CA GLU A 151 28.36 -32.94 -15.99
C GLU A 151 28.80 -33.54 -14.64
N THR A 152 29.87 -34.33 -14.63
CA THR A 152 30.44 -34.96 -13.42
C THR A 152 31.04 -33.97 -12.42
N ALA A 153 31.16 -32.68 -12.74
CA ALA A 153 31.72 -31.65 -11.86
C ALA A 153 30.74 -30.49 -11.58
N GLN A 154 29.49 -30.60 -12.04
CA GLN A 154 28.45 -29.59 -11.84
C GLN A 154 27.59 -29.86 -10.60
N ARG A 155 26.89 -28.83 -10.11
CA ARG A 155 25.90 -28.92 -9.02
C ARG A 155 26.47 -29.58 -7.76
N TRP A 156 27.69 -29.22 -7.40
CA TRP A 156 28.21 -29.50 -6.07
C TRP A 156 27.25 -28.90 -5.05
N GLN A 157 26.88 -29.65 -4.00
CA GLN A 157 25.94 -29.16 -2.99
C GLN A 157 26.27 -29.65 -1.57
N THR A 158 26.00 -28.78 -0.60
CA THR A 158 26.02 -29.10 0.82
C THR A 158 24.70 -28.81 1.54
N ILE A 159 24.51 -29.45 2.68
CA ILE A 159 23.44 -29.19 3.64
C ILE A 159 23.98 -28.84 5.04
N VAL A 160 25.31 -28.86 5.22
CA VAL A 160 25.96 -28.54 6.50
C VAL A 160 25.99 -27.03 6.64
N LYS A 161 25.41 -26.52 7.73
CA LYS A 161 25.26 -25.09 7.98
C LYS A 161 26.20 -24.57 9.06
N ASN A 162 26.64 -23.32 8.91
CA ASN A 162 27.42 -22.56 9.89
C ASN A 162 28.70 -23.26 10.38
N LYS A 163 29.32 -24.09 9.53
CA LYS A 163 30.56 -24.79 9.84
C LYS A 163 31.37 -25.14 8.59
N TRP A 164 32.68 -24.88 8.64
CA TRP A 164 33.62 -25.37 7.63
C TRP A 164 33.68 -26.89 7.62
N HIS A 165 33.43 -27.47 6.45
CA HIS A 165 33.47 -28.91 6.27
C HIS A 165 33.87 -29.26 4.84
N TRP A 166 34.51 -30.41 4.68
CA TRP A 166 34.77 -30.98 3.35
C TRP A 166 33.53 -31.72 2.83
N LYS A 167 33.19 -31.48 1.57
CA LYS A 167 32.13 -32.21 0.88
C LYS A 167 32.51 -32.51 -0.56
N SER A 168 32.13 -33.70 -0.99
CA SER A 168 32.11 -34.14 -2.39
C SER A 168 30.75 -34.76 -2.64
N ALA A 169 29.79 -33.98 -3.12
CA ALA A 169 28.46 -34.50 -3.45
C ALA A 169 27.78 -33.70 -4.55
N GLN A 170 27.18 -34.39 -5.51
CA GLN A 170 26.48 -33.78 -6.63
C GLN A 170 24.96 -33.86 -6.47
N ARG A 171 24.27 -32.73 -6.54
CA ARG A 171 22.80 -32.69 -6.61
C ARG A 171 22.33 -33.38 -7.90
N THR A 172 21.35 -34.27 -7.76
CA THR A 172 20.62 -34.85 -8.89
C THR A 172 19.13 -34.55 -8.75
N GLU A 173 18.35 -34.83 -9.80
CA GLU A 173 16.88 -34.73 -9.72
C GLU A 173 16.30 -35.62 -8.62
N LYS A 174 16.91 -36.78 -8.34
CA LYS A 174 16.42 -37.74 -7.35
C LYS A 174 16.96 -37.50 -5.94
N VAL A 175 18.15 -36.91 -5.83
CA VAL A 175 18.85 -36.71 -4.56
C VAL A 175 19.24 -35.24 -4.42
N HIS A 176 18.33 -34.47 -3.84
CA HIS A 176 18.49 -33.02 -3.66
C HIS A 176 19.55 -32.63 -2.62
N VAL A 177 19.94 -33.54 -1.73
CA VAL A 177 21.03 -33.31 -0.74
C VAL A 177 22.43 -33.64 -1.28
N GLY A 178 22.50 -34.07 -2.54
CA GLY A 178 23.73 -34.49 -3.20
C GLY A 178 24.07 -35.97 -3.02
N VAL A 179 24.41 -36.65 -4.12
CA VAL A 179 24.97 -38.00 -4.12
C VAL A 179 26.46 -37.89 -3.77
N PRO A 180 26.94 -38.49 -2.67
CA PRO A 180 28.32 -38.33 -2.25
C PRO A 180 29.32 -39.10 -3.13
N GLY A 181 30.52 -38.55 -3.32
CA GLY A 181 31.68 -39.24 -3.90
C GLY A 181 31.63 -39.47 -5.42
N ILE A 182 30.72 -38.81 -6.14
CA ILE A 182 30.58 -38.94 -7.60
C ILE A 182 31.09 -37.73 -8.39
N LEU A 183 31.55 -36.67 -7.73
CA LEU A 183 32.07 -35.49 -8.41
C LEU A 183 33.51 -35.72 -8.89
N THR A 184 33.72 -35.64 -10.20
CA THR A 184 35.03 -35.86 -10.84
C THR A 184 35.33 -34.89 -11.98
N LEU A 185 36.61 -34.57 -12.13
CA LEU A 185 37.19 -33.93 -13.31
C LEU A 185 38.15 -34.91 -14.00
N GLU A 186 38.07 -34.98 -15.33
CA GLU A 186 39.00 -35.76 -16.13
C GLU A 186 40.15 -34.87 -16.60
N VAL A 187 41.38 -35.22 -16.22
CA VAL A 187 42.60 -34.52 -16.64
C VAL A 187 43.18 -35.25 -17.86
N PRO A 188 43.10 -34.67 -19.07
CA PRO A 188 43.34 -35.41 -20.31
C PRO A 188 44.82 -35.70 -20.58
N SER A 189 45.74 -34.92 -19.99
CA SER A 189 47.18 -35.03 -20.23
C SER A 189 47.97 -34.48 -19.05
N ALA A 190 49.24 -34.83 -18.96
CA ALA A 190 50.16 -34.16 -18.04
C ALA A 190 50.47 -32.76 -18.57
N GLY A 191 50.63 -31.80 -17.67
CA GLY A 191 50.86 -30.39 -18.01
C GLY A 191 49.90 -29.44 -17.31
N VAL A 192 49.93 -28.18 -17.73
CA VAL A 192 49.12 -27.12 -17.11
C VAL A 192 47.69 -27.14 -17.65
N HIS A 193 46.74 -27.24 -16.74
CA HIS A 193 45.32 -27.11 -16.98
C HIS A 193 44.72 -26.03 -16.09
N THR A 194 43.65 -25.38 -16.54
CA THR A 194 42.96 -24.35 -15.75
C THR A 194 41.74 -24.96 -15.08
N ILE A 195 41.76 -25.04 -13.75
CA ILE A 195 40.59 -25.43 -12.95
C ILE A 195 39.74 -24.19 -12.70
N GLN A 196 38.42 -24.33 -12.81
CA GLN A 196 37.49 -23.22 -12.67
C GLN A 196 36.35 -23.55 -11.71
N VAL A 197 35.84 -22.52 -11.04
CA VAL A 197 34.67 -22.58 -10.15
C VAL A 197 33.70 -21.50 -10.58
N SER A 198 32.40 -21.80 -10.61
CA SER A 198 31.36 -20.80 -10.90
C SER A 198 30.17 -20.92 -9.95
N MET A 199 29.46 -19.80 -9.80
CA MET A 199 28.28 -19.71 -8.95
C MET A 199 27.18 -20.65 -9.41
N ARG A 200 26.59 -21.39 -8.47
CA ARG A 200 25.23 -21.93 -8.63
C ARG A 200 24.22 -21.14 -7.82
N GLU A 201 24.59 -20.73 -6.61
CA GLU A 201 23.77 -19.96 -5.66
C GLU A 201 24.64 -18.85 -5.06
N ASP A 202 24.09 -17.64 -4.82
CA ASP A 202 24.77 -16.56 -4.10
C ASP A 202 24.87 -16.86 -2.59
N GLY A 203 25.66 -16.08 -1.84
CA GLY A 203 25.89 -16.26 -0.39
C GLY A 203 26.86 -17.38 0.00
N ILE A 204 27.16 -18.35 -0.86
CA ILE A 204 28.04 -19.46 -0.47
C ILE A 204 29.49 -19.00 -0.20
N ALA A 205 30.04 -19.46 0.92
CA ALA A 205 31.43 -19.22 1.32
C ALA A 205 32.34 -20.42 1.00
N LEU A 206 33.46 -20.17 0.31
CA LEU A 206 34.42 -21.15 -0.15
C LEU A 206 35.81 -20.87 0.44
N ASP A 207 36.42 -21.90 1.03
CA ASP A 207 37.72 -21.83 1.70
C ASP A 207 38.80 -22.58 0.92
N LYS A 208 38.54 -23.83 0.49
CA LYS A 208 39.57 -24.64 -0.18
C LYS A 208 39.01 -25.66 -1.16
N ILE A 209 39.77 -25.96 -2.20
CA ILE A 209 39.45 -26.95 -3.23
C ILE A 209 40.52 -28.05 -3.22
N LEU A 210 40.08 -29.30 -3.35
CA LEU A 210 40.96 -30.46 -3.46
C LEU A 210 40.58 -31.32 -4.66
N LEU A 211 41.58 -31.70 -5.46
CA LEU A 211 41.45 -32.69 -6.52
C LEU A 211 42.37 -33.87 -6.18
N VAL A 212 41.81 -35.08 -6.14
CA VAL A 212 42.56 -36.28 -5.73
C VAL A 212 42.35 -37.42 -6.71
N ASN A 213 43.41 -38.02 -7.24
CA ASN A 213 43.33 -39.16 -8.17
C ASN A 213 43.12 -40.53 -7.48
N ARG A 214 42.59 -40.51 -6.25
CA ARG A 214 42.30 -41.70 -5.43
C ARG A 214 40.90 -41.58 -4.85
N LYS A 215 40.04 -42.52 -5.22
CA LYS A 215 38.61 -42.51 -4.87
C LYS A 215 38.34 -42.66 -3.36
N ASP A 216 39.22 -43.36 -2.66
CA ASP A 216 39.11 -43.67 -1.23
C ASP A 216 39.66 -42.55 -0.33
N TYR A 217 40.22 -41.49 -0.91
CA TYR A 217 40.75 -40.38 -0.14
C TYR A 217 39.62 -39.51 0.43
N THR A 218 39.62 -39.33 1.75
CA THR A 218 38.76 -38.38 2.46
C THR A 218 39.63 -37.33 3.15
N PRO A 219 39.46 -36.02 2.84
CA PRO A 219 40.21 -34.97 3.51
C PRO A 219 39.74 -34.76 4.95
N GLU A 220 40.70 -34.51 5.85
CA GLU A 220 40.46 -34.19 7.25
C GLU A 220 40.98 -32.78 7.58
N GLY A 221 40.44 -32.17 8.65
CA GLY A 221 40.83 -30.83 9.08
C GLY A 221 40.73 -29.79 7.97
N THR A 222 41.82 -29.03 7.77
CA THR A 222 41.97 -28.01 6.71
C THR A 222 42.53 -28.57 5.39
N GLY A 223 42.75 -29.89 5.30
CA GLY A 223 43.39 -30.52 4.14
C GLY A 223 44.89 -30.20 4.02
N PRO A 224 45.58 -30.79 3.02
CA PRO A 224 47.00 -30.57 2.78
C PRO A 224 47.31 -29.15 2.28
N ASP A 225 48.56 -28.71 2.46
CA ASP A 225 49.02 -27.42 1.95
C ASP A 225 49.06 -27.37 0.42
N SER A 226 48.83 -26.19 -0.16
CA SER A 226 49.02 -25.97 -1.59
C SER A 226 50.49 -26.13 -1.98
N ALA A 227 50.76 -26.98 -2.98
CA ALA A 227 52.05 -27.04 -3.64
C ALA A 227 52.04 -26.16 -4.90
N VAL A 228 53.20 -25.61 -5.29
CA VAL A 228 53.35 -24.78 -6.49
C VAL A 228 54.39 -25.36 -7.44
N GLN A 229 54.11 -25.25 -8.73
CA GLN A 229 55.03 -25.57 -9.83
C GLN A 229 55.79 -24.33 -10.29
N ALA A 230 55.11 -23.17 -10.33
CA ALA A 230 55.65 -21.89 -10.75
C ALA A 230 54.97 -20.73 -10.00
N GLY A 231 55.66 -19.60 -9.92
CA GLY A 231 55.21 -18.43 -9.15
C GLY A 231 55.37 -18.63 -7.64
N SER A 232 54.68 -17.81 -6.86
CA SER A 232 54.68 -17.85 -5.39
C SER A 232 53.26 -17.73 -4.85
N LEU A 233 52.91 -18.56 -3.87
CA LEU A 233 51.64 -18.42 -3.16
C LEU A 233 51.56 -17.03 -2.50
N PRO A 234 50.38 -16.39 -2.52
CA PRO A 234 50.10 -15.25 -1.66
C PRO A 234 50.38 -15.60 -0.19
N LYS A 235 50.73 -14.58 0.59
CA LYS A 235 50.99 -14.75 2.02
C LYS A 235 49.67 -15.06 2.73
N ALA A 236 49.63 -16.17 3.46
CA ALA A 236 48.49 -16.52 4.30
C ALA A 236 48.17 -15.41 5.33
N PHE A 237 46.89 -15.26 5.63
CA PHE A 237 46.38 -14.31 6.61
C PHE A 237 46.47 -14.90 8.03
N PRO A 238 46.37 -14.06 9.07
CA PRO A 238 46.32 -14.53 10.44
C PRO A 238 45.11 -15.45 10.68
N VAL A 239 45.35 -16.73 10.92
CA VAL A 239 44.31 -17.74 11.18
C VAL A 239 43.57 -17.42 12.49
N VAL A 240 42.24 -17.49 12.43
CA VAL A 240 41.34 -17.40 13.58
C VAL A 240 40.90 -18.82 13.97
N LYS A 241 41.07 -19.22 15.22
CA LYS A 241 40.70 -20.57 15.67
C LYS A 241 39.19 -20.72 15.79
N GLU A 242 38.70 -21.92 15.50
CA GLU A 242 37.30 -22.32 15.73
C GLU A 242 37.00 -22.22 17.24
N GLY A 243 36.09 -21.30 17.62
CA GLY A 243 35.75 -21.00 19.03
C GLY A 243 36.32 -19.69 19.60
N ASP A 244 37.31 -19.07 18.95
CA ASP A 244 37.74 -17.71 19.27
C ASP A 244 36.86 -16.72 18.49
N GLN A 245 36.07 -15.91 19.20
CA GLN A 245 35.32 -14.81 18.59
C GLN A 245 36.31 -13.82 17.97
N ALA A 246 36.54 -13.90 16.66
CA ALA A 246 37.21 -12.82 15.92
C ALA A 246 36.30 -11.60 15.91
N SER A 247 36.49 -10.73 16.90
CA SER A 247 36.15 -9.32 16.76
C SER A 247 37.12 -8.70 15.74
N PRO A 248 36.67 -8.09 14.65
CA PRO A 248 37.56 -7.37 13.75
C PRO A 248 38.15 -6.19 14.52
N SER A 249 39.47 -6.19 14.71
CA SER A 249 40.18 -5.00 15.15
C SER A 249 40.15 -3.98 14.02
N LYS A 250 39.19 -3.05 14.09
CA LYS A 250 39.15 -1.86 13.24
C LYS A 250 40.47 -1.09 13.43
N LYS A 251 41.32 -1.04 12.40
CA LYS A 251 42.13 0.16 12.21
C LYS A 251 41.14 1.31 11.99
N GLN A 252 41.11 2.22 12.97
CA GLN A 252 40.25 3.38 13.01
C GLN A 252 40.46 4.26 11.77
N VAL A 253 39.58 4.11 10.78
CA VAL A 253 38.88 5.30 10.29
C VAL A 253 37.93 5.67 11.44
N PRO A 254 37.89 6.92 11.92
CA PRO A 254 37.06 7.28 13.07
C PRO A 254 35.64 6.78 12.81
N ALA A 255 35.14 5.94 13.71
CA ALA A 255 33.75 5.51 13.65
C ALA A 255 32.90 6.77 13.53
N PRO A 256 31.94 6.85 12.58
CA PRO A 256 31.00 7.94 12.57
C PRO A 256 30.36 7.97 13.96
N LYS A 257 30.59 9.07 14.68
CA LYS A 257 30.24 9.23 16.09
C LYS A 257 28.77 8.85 16.29
N SER A 258 28.50 7.67 16.86
CA SER A 258 27.15 7.30 17.25
C SER A 258 26.75 8.21 18.41
N LEU A 259 25.57 8.80 18.31
CA LEU A 259 25.00 9.63 19.37
C LEU A 259 24.15 8.75 20.27
N PHE A 260 24.04 9.06 21.56
CA PHE A 260 23.35 8.21 22.53
C PHE A 260 22.55 9.05 23.51
N LEU A 261 21.29 8.68 23.71
CA LEU A 261 20.44 9.17 24.79
C LEU A 261 20.33 8.07 25.84
N SER A 262 20.82 8.32 27.05
CA SER A 262 20.65 7.39 28.17
C SER A 262 19.22 7.47 28.69
N ALA A 263 18.69 6.39 29.28
CA ALA A 263 17.41 6.41 30.00
C ALA A 263 17.34 7.53 31.07
N LYS A 264 18.48 8.00 31.60
CA LYS A 264 18.56 9.14 32.54
C LYS A 264 18.28 10.50 31.91
N ASP A 265 18.46 10.61 30.60
CA ASP A 265 18.21 11.85 29.86
C ASP A 265 16.71 12.03 29.57
N PHE A 266 15.89 11.00 29.84
CA PHE A 266 14.43 11.04 29.71
C PHE A 266 13.75 11.61 30.97
N GLN A 267 12.60 12.24 30.79
CA GLN A 267 11.75 12.69 31.89
C GLN A 267 11.09 11.48 32.58
N LEU A 268 11.73 10.98 33.65
CA LEU A 268 11.21 9.83 34.40
C LEU A 268 10.23 10.23 35.52
N GLU A 269 10.31 11.45 36.04
CA GLU A 269 9.37 11.92 37.05
C GLU A 269 7.96 12.07 36.44
N GLY A 270 6.97 11.42 37.05
CA GLY A 270 5.57 11.40 36.56
C GLY A 270 5.30 10.45 35.38
N SER A 271 6.30 9.67 34.94
CA SER A 271 6.23 8.83 33.73
C SER A 271 5.81 7.37 33.99
N SER A 272 5.57 7.02 35.26
CA SER A 272 5.42 5.65 35.78
C SER A 272 6.67 4.76 35.68
N TYR A 273 7.79 5.29 35.14
CA TYR A 273 9.11 4.69 35.30
C TYR A 273 9.82 5.22 36.55
N TYR A 274 10.66 4.39 37.15
CA TYR A 274 11.70 4.80 38.07
C TYR A 274 13.08 4.43 37.52
N LEU A 275 14.14 5.05 38.04
CA LEU A 275 15.51 4.74 37.63
C LEU A 275 16.06 3.59 38.49
N ASP A 276 16.08 2.38 37.93
CA ASP A 276 16.59 1.19 38.58
C ASP A 276 18.13 1.12 38.52
N GLN A 277 18.74 0.82 39.67
CA GLN A 277 20.20 0.80 39.88
C GLN A 277 20.93 2.05 39.36
N GLY A 278 20.23 3.18 39.28
CA GLY A 278 20.78 4.40 38.72
C GLY A 278 21.21 4.25 37.26
N LYS A 279 20.59 3.37 36.45
CA LYS A 279 20.96 3.13 35.05
C LYS A 279 19.77 2.89 34.11
N TRP A 280 18.81 2.05 34.50
CA TRP A 280 17.71 1.63 33.63
C TRP A 280 16.41 2.35 34.00
N ALA A 281 15.60 2.70 33.00
CA ALA A 281 14.19 2.98 33.27
C ALA A 281 13.47 1.65 33.52
N ALA A 282 12.67 1.57 34.57
CA ALA A 282 11.96 0.36 34.98
C ALA A 282 10.57 0.69 35.54
N ILE A 283 9.62 -0.25 35.41
CA ILE A 283 8.25 -0.13 35.90
C ILE A 283 8.14 -0.87 37.24
N ASN A 284 7.47 -0.27 38.23
CA ASN A 284 7.11 -0.99 39.45
C ASN A 284 5.82 -1.83 39.18
N PRO A 285 5.92 -3.16 39.11
CA PRO A 285 4.81 -4.02 38.68
C PRO A 285 3.62 -4.04 39.65
N ASP A 286 3.82 -3.58 40.89
CA ASP A 286 2.79 -3.46 41.93
C ASP A 286 1.96 -2.18 41.79
N GLN A 287 2.47 -1.18 41.06
CA GLN A 287 1.85 0.13 40.91
C GLN A 287 1.32 0.37 39.50
N HIS A 288 2.06 -0.10 38.48
CA HIS A 288 1.76 0.17 37.08
C HIS A 288 2.02 -1.07 36.21
N LYS A 289 1.26 -1.22 35.12
CA LYS A 289 1.45 -2.28 34.11
C LYS A 289 2.07 -1.77 32.81
N ALA A 290 2.10 -0.46 32.63
CA ALA A 290 2.71 0.19 31.48
C ALA A 290 3.28 1.55 31.92
N ALA A 291 4.25 2.04 31.17
CA ALA A 291 4.86 3.35 31.37
C ALA A 291 5.32 3.92 30.03
N ASN A 292 5.48 5.24 29.97
CA ASN A 292 6.08 5.91 28.83
C ASN A 292 6.93 7.07 29.32
N ALA A 293 8.10 7.27 28.72
CA ALA A 293 8.97 8.41 29.01
C ALA A 293 9.45 9.02 27.70
N SER A 294 9.70 10.33 27.71
CA SER A 294 10.18 11.04 26.53
C SER A 294 11.30 12.04 26.85
N THR A 295 12.05 12.40 25.82
CA THR A 295 12.97 13.53 25.81
C THR A 295 13.06 14.11 24.41
N PRO A 296 13.20 15.43 24.24
CA PRO A 296 13.58 16.01 22.96
C PRO A 296 14.98 15.55 22.56
N SER A 297 15.16 15.22 21.28
CA SER A 297 16.44 14.86 20.68
C SER A 297 17.34 16.10 20.61
N PRO A 298 18.54 16.09 21.20
CA PRO A 298 19.48 17.20 21.06
C PRO A 298 20.32 17.09 19.78
N PHE A 299 20.10 16.06 18.96
CA PHE A 299 20.98 15.69 17.85
C PHE A 299 20.65 16.45 16.56
N PRO A 300 21.63 16.64 15.65
CA PRO A 300 21.42 17.32 14.37
C PRO A 300 20.32 16.66 13.53
N ALA A 301 19.70 17.43 12.64
CA ALA A 301 18.78 16.91 11.65
C ALA A 301 19.47 15.87 10.75
N GLY A 302 18.77 14.76 10.50
CA GLY A 302 19.21 13.75 9.55
C GLY A 302 18.50 12.41 9.73
N VAL A 303 18.94 11.42 8.95
CA VAL A 303 18.41 10.07 8.94
C VAL A 303 19.30 9.17 9.79
N TYR A 304 18.70 8.48 10.76
CA TYR A 304 19.38 7.64 11.74
C TYR A 304 18.81 6.22 11.77
N ASN A 305 19.65 5.25 12.08
CA ASN A 305 19.22 3.95 12.58
C ASN A 305 19.16 4.07 14.11
N LEU A 306 17.97 3.85 14.68
CA LEU A 306 17.71 3.99 16.11
C LEU A 306 17.74 2.62 16.78
N THR A 307 18.66 2.41 17.71
CA THR A 307 18.73 1.17 18.49
C THR A 307 18.17 1.38 19.88
N LEU A 308 16.98 0.84 20.15
CA LEU A 308 16.46 0.68 21.52
C LEU A 308 17.26 -0.39 22.24
N ARG A 309 17.85 -0.04 23.38
CA ARG A 309 18.60 -0.98 24.22
C ARG A 309 17.76 -1.45 25.39
N SER A 310 16.87 -2.41 25.14
CA SER A 310 16.11 -3.08 26.20
C SER A 310 16.97 -4.09 26.97
N VAL A 311 16.52 -4.48 28.15
CA VAL A 311 17.19 -5.44 29.03
C VAL A 311 16.34 -6.69 29.10
N GLY A 312 16.95 -7.84 28.84
CA GLY A 312 16.32 -9.14 29.01
C GLY A 312 16.04 -9.44 30.47
N GLU A 313 14.85 -9.96 30.74
CA GLU A 313 14.40 -10.35 32.08
C GLU A 313 13.88 -11.79 32.04
N ASN A 314 14.14 -12.56 33.09
CA ASN A 314 13.73 -13.96 33.21
C ASN A 314 12.27 -14.13 33.65
N ASP A 315 11.66 -13.05 34.16
CA ASP A 315 10.32 -13.10 34.76
C ASP A 315 9.20 -12.78 33.75
N GLY A 316 9.52 -12.30 32.53
CA GLY A 316 8.52 -12.07 31.47
C GLY A 316 8.99 -11.29 30.24
N SER A 317 8.43 -11.63 29.08
CA SER A 317 8.75 -11.04 27.77
C SER A 317 8.05 -9.69 27.53
N SER A 318 8.58 -8.63 28.13
CA SER A 318 8.01 -7.28 28.05
C SER A 318 8.06 -6.69 26.64
N THR A 319 7.12 -5.80 26.32
CA THR A 319 7.04 -5.15 25.02
C THR A 319 7.41 -3.68 25.12
N PHE A 320 7.99 -3.16 24.04
CA PHE A 320 8.49 -1.81 23.91
C PHE A 320 8.05 -1.22 22.57
N ALA A 321 7.69 0.06 22.59
CA ALA A 321 7.49 0.87 21.40
C ALA A 321 8.44 2.06 21.45
N LEU A 322 9.23 2.26 20.39
CA LEU A 322 10.01 3.47 20.17
C LEU A 322 9.23 4.37 19.22
N ALA A 323 9.05 5.63 19.59
CA ALA A 323 8.40 6.65 18.77
C ALA A 323 9.25 7.92 18.62
N VAL A 324 9.09 8.60 17.50
CA VAL A 324 9.64 9.92 17.21
C VAL A 324 8.45 10.84 16.90
N ASN A 325 8.29 11.94 17.66
CA ASN A 325 7.12 12.83 17.56
C ASN A 325 5.78 12.07 17.60
N ASP A 326 5.67 11.12 18.52
CA ASP A 326 4.50 10.24 18.72
C ASP A 326 4.21 9.24 17.59
N GLU A 327 4.96 9.25 16.47
CA GLU A 327 4.93 8.19 15.46
C GLU A 327 5.77 6.99 15.92
N VAL A 328 5.16 5.81 16.02
CA VAL A 328 5.88 4.57 16.39
C VAL A 328 6.78 4.12 15.23
N VAL A 329 8.09 4.31 15.41
CA VAL A 329 9.12 3.92 14.45
C VAL A 329 9.58 2.47 14.61
N GLY A 330 9.17 1.82 15.71
CA GLY A 330 9.64 0.49 16.04
C GLY A 330 8.91 -0.17 17.20
N LEU A 331 8.55 -1.44 17.04
CA LEU A 331 8.09 -2.31 18.11
C LEU A 331 9.16 -3.36 18.43
N HIS A 332 9.32 -3.69 19.70
CA HIS A 332 10.24 -4.71 20.17
C HIS A 332 9.61 -5.50 21.32
N GLN A 333 9.54 -6.81 21.19
CA GLN A 333 9.32 -7.69 22.33
C GLN A 333 10.66 -8.25 22.77
N ALA A 334 11.06 -7.96 24.00
CA ALA A 334 12.25 -8.55 24.56
C ALA A 334 11.96 -10.05 24.83
N PRO A 335 12.77 -10.97 24.27
CA PRO A 335 12.63 -12.39 24.60
C PRO A 335 12.89 -12.64 26.09
N LEU A 336 12.52 -13.83 26.57
CA LEU A 336 12.82 -14.22 27.94
C LEU A 336 14.34 -14.40 28.10
N SER A 337 14.90 -13.85 29.17
CA SER A 337 16.31 -14.04 29.52
C SER A 337 16.50 -15.27 30.41
N GLU A 338 17.67 -15.90 30.32
CA GLU A 338 18.11 -16.91 31.29
C GLU A 338 18.66 -16.27 32.57
N ASP A 339 19.12 -15.02 32.46
CA ASP A 339 19.62 -14.21 33.57
C ASP A 339 18.58 -13.21 34.06
N THR A 340 18.68 -12.80 35.33
CA THR A 340 17.78 -11.79 35.92
C THR A 340 17.81 -10.46 35.16
N PHE A 341 18.99 -10.03 34.69
CA PHE A 341 19.17 -8.88 33.80
C PHE A 341 20.22 -9.22 32.75
N ASP A 342 19.86 -9.12 31.46
CA ASP A 342 20.81 -9.29 30.35
C ASP A 342 20.77 -8.09 29.40
N GLU A 343 21.90 -7.39 29.30
CA GLU A 343 22.08 -6.20 28.46
C GLU A 343 22.76 -6.50 27.11
N SER A 344 22.88 -7.78 26.75
CA SER A 344 23.46 -8.18 25.48
C SER A 344 22.60 -7.71 24.31
N ALA A 345 23.25 -7.55 23.15
CA ALA A 345 22.62 -7.00 21.95
C ALA A 345 21.41 -7.82 21.45
N ARG A 346 21.21 -9.06 21.93
CA ARG A 346 20.05 -9.90 21.60
C ARG A 346 18.71 -9.33 22.11
N PHE A 347 18.74 -8.43 23.09
CA PHE A 347 17.56 -7.68 23.58
C PHE A 347 17.49 -6.25 23.03
N HIS A 348 18.37 -5.90 22.10
CA HIS A 348 18.28 -4.60 21.43
C HIS A 348 17.45 -4.73 20.16
N ALA A 349 16.74 -3.67 19.80
CA ALA A 349 16.05 -3.56 18.52
C ALA A 349 16.54 -2.34 17.77
N THR A 350 16.94 -2.53 16.51
CA THR A 350 17.38 -1.43 15.63
C THR A 350 16.35 -1.16 14.56
N PHE A 351 15.88 0.08 14.52
CA PHE A 351 14.90 0.58 13.55
C PHE A 351 15.63 1.46 12.55
N GLN A 352 15.51 1.12 11.27
CA GLN A 352 16.37 1.66 10.21
C GLN A 352 15.75 2.90 9.55
N LYS A 353 16.60 3.84 9.14
CA LYS A 353 16.25 5.02 8.33
C LYS A 353 15.14 5.90 8.91
N ILE A 354 15.27 6.25 10.18
CA ILE A 354 14.36 7.14 10.89
C ILE A 354 14.84 8.59 10.77
N GLU A 355 14.00 9.47 10.25
CA GLU A 355 14.28 10.91 10.26
C GLU A 355 14.16 11.45 11.68
N VAL A 356 15.19 12.18 12.12
CA VAL A 356 15.23 12.83 13.43
C VAL A 356 15.83 14.22 13.28
N ASN A 357 15.09 15.20 13.77
CA ASN A 357 15.46 16.60 13.85
C ASN A 357 15.78 17.02 15.29
N PRO A 358 16.57 18.09 15.50
CA PRO A 358 16.78 18.64 16.83
C PRO A 358 15.45 19.12 17.40
N GLY A 359 15.11 18.66 18.60
CA GLY A 359 13.84 18.95 19.26
C GLY A 359 12.78 17.85 19.08
N ASP A 360 12.96 16.92 18.13
CA ASP A 360 12.01 15.81 17.95
C ASP A 360 11.89 14.99 19.23
N VAL A 361 10.67 14.66 19.62
CA VAL A 361 10.39 13.96 20.87
C VAL A 361 10.64 12.47 20.68
N ILE A 362 11.68 11.96 21.32
CA ILE A 362 11.98 10.54 21.38
C ILE A 362 11.21 9.96 22.55
N LYS A 363 10.28 9.04 22.29
CA LYS A 363 9.42 8.41 23.30
C LYS A 363 9.66 6.90 23.33
N VAL A 364 9.81 6.34 24.53
CA VAL A 364 9.81 4.89 24.77
C VAL A 364 8.58 4.58 25.60
N SER A 365 7.73 3.69 25.10
CA SER A 365 6.61 3.12 25.84
C SER A 365 6.87 1.65 26.12
N SER A 366 6.52 1.16 27.30
CA SER A 366 6.68 -0.24 27.66
C SER A 366 5.46 -0.81 28.36
N VAL A 367 5.20 -2.10 28.13
CA VAL A 367 4.21 -2.91 28.86
C VAL A 367 4.93 -4.09 29.48
N ILE A 368 4.72 -4.29 30.78
CA ILE A 368 5.31 -5.42 31.50
C ILE A 368 4.65 -6.74 31.12
N ALA A 369 5.39 -7.83 31.20
CA ALA A 369 4.87 -9.18 31.02
C ALA A 369 5.25 -10.08 32.21
N SER A 370 4.56 -11.20 32.34
CA SER A 370 4.84 -12.26 33.30
C SER A 370 4.88 -13.60 32.58
N ALA A 371 5.91 -14.40 32.85
CA ALA A 371 6.06 -15.74 32.28
C ALA A 371 5.18 -16.78 33.01
N ASP A 372 4.90 -16.57 34.30
CA ASP A 372 4.21 -17.53 35.17
C ASP A 372 2.90 -17.01 35.78
N GLY A 373 2.55 -15.75 35.50
CA GLY A 373 1.39 -15.04 36.04
C GLY A 373 1.55 -14.54 37.48
N LYS A 374 2.71 -14.76 38.12
CA LYS A 374 2.97 -14.42 39.53
C LYS A 374 4.06 -13.36 39.66
N GLU A 375 5.18 -13.55 38.96
CA GLU A 375 6.31 -12.60 38.94
C GLU A 375 6.30 -11.84 37.61
N TYR A 376 6.48 -10.52 37.66
CA TYR A 376 6.40 -9.65 36.49
C TYR A 376 7.77 -9.02 36.22
N ALA A 377 8.18 -9.06 34.95
CA ALA A 377 9.26 -8.24 34.44
C ALA A 377 8.95 -6.75 34.62
N ARG A 378 9.98 -5.91 34.62
CA ARG A 378 9.86 -4.46 34.85
C ARG A 378 10.02 -3.64 33.57
N ALA A 379 10.13 -4.31 32.42
CA ALA A 379 10.34 -3.73 31.11
C ALA A 379 11.52 -2.75 31.08
N ARG A 380 12.69 -3.24 31.50
CA ARG A 380 13.88 -2.41 31.66
C ARG A 380 14.52 -2.00 30.33
N TRP A 381 15.00 -0.75 30.24
CA TRP A 381 15.79 -0.29 29.09
C TRP A 381 16.83 0.77 29.49
N SER A 382 17.95 0.82 28.76
CA SER A 382 19.15 1.62 29.10
C SER A 382 19.32 2.90 28.28
N GLY A 383 18.71 3.00 27.10
CA GLY A 383 18.78 4.17 26.24
C GLY A 383 18.57 3.86 24.75
N ILE A 384 18.72 4.90 23.92
CA ILE A 384 18.59 4.84 22.46
C ILE A 384 19.89 5.28 21.80
N ALA A 385 20.44 4.45 20.91
CA ALA A 385 21.58 4.82 20.07
C ALA A 385 21.13 5.35 18.70
N PHE A 386 21.74 6.44 18.26
CA PHE A 386 21.45 7.14 17.02
C PHE A 386 22.66 6.98 16.09
N GLN A 387 22.54 6.08 15.12
CA GLN A 387 23.58 5.82 14.15
C GLN A 387 23.25 6.53 12.82
N PRO A 388 24.05 7.51 12.36
CA PRO A 388 23.80 8.16 11.07
C PRO A 388 23.69 7.16 9.90
N ALA A 389 22.54 7.18 9.22
CA ALA A 389 22.21 6.24 8.14
C ALA A 389 22.70 6.72 6.76
N ASP A 390 22.90 8.02 6.57
CA ASP A 390 23.38 8.60 5.31
C ASP A 390 24.61 9.54 5.49
N GLU A 391 25.17 9.99 4.38
CA GLU A 391 26.38 10.83 4.38
C GLU A 391 26.12 12.27 4.86
N ALA A 392 24.94 12.83 4.58
CA ALA A 392 24.57 14.17 5.02
C ALA A 392 24.50 14.23 6.55
N THR A 393 23.86 13.24 7.15
CA THR A 393 23.73 13.04 8.60
C THR A 393 25.08 12.77 9.23
N ARG A 394 25.95 11.95 8.62
CA ARG A 394 27.32 11.76 9.10
C ARG A 394 28.11 13.08 9.16
N LYS A 395 27.97 13.94 8.15
CA LYS A 395 28.61 15.27 8.13
C LYS A 395 28.02 16.22 9.19
N ALA A 396 26.71 16.18 9.41
CA ALA A 396 26.04 16.97 10.44
C ALA A 396 26.50 16.54 11.85
N VAL A 397 26.53 15.24 12.12
CA VAL A 397 26.99 14.65 13.39
C VAL A 397 28.48 14.89 13.64
N ALA A 398 29.33 14.88 12.62
CA ALA A 398 30.75 15.20 12.76
C ALA A 398 30.99 16.64 13.26
N LYS A 399 30.09 17.58 12.94
CA LYS A 399 30.15 18.98 13.38
C LYS A 399 29.44 19.23 14.71
N TYR A 400 28.70 18.24 15.23
CA TYR A 400 27.90 18.38 16.43
C TYR A 400 28.75 18.42 17.70
N LYS A 401 28.65 19.54 18.42
CA LYS A 401 29.15 19.70 19.78
C LYS A 401 27.96 19.65 20.73
N ALA A 402 27.99 18.72 21.68
CA ALA A 402 26.97 18.64 22.72
C ALA A 402 26.88 19.99 23.46
N PRO A 403 25.68 20.56 23.63
CA PRO A 403 25.51 21.75 24.45
C PRO A 403 26.07 21.50 25.86
N GLN A 404 26.86 22.43 26.41
CA GLN A 404 27.21 22.39 27.82
C GLN A 404 25.91 22.48 28.62
N LYS A 405 25.65 21.49 29.49
CA LYS A 405 24.51 21.47 30.41
C LYS A 405 24.49 22.77 31.22
N LYS A 406 23.72 23.76 30.78
CA LYS A 406 23.09 24.72 31.68
C LYS A 406 21.87 24.01 32.21
N THR A 407 21.92 23.69 33.50
CA THR A 407 20.75 23.43 34.34
C THR A 407 19.85 24.66 34.30
N ALA A 408 19.02 24.74 33.27
CA ALA A 408 17.71 25.34 33.39
C ALA A 408 16.75 24.16 33.50
N GLU A 409 15.85 24.18 34.48
CA GLU A 409 14.69 23.29 34.49
C GLU A 409 14.03 23.40 33.11
N ALA A 410 14.10 22.32 32.35
CA ALA A 410 13.34 22.22 31.12
C ALA A 410 11.87 22.16 31.55
N LYS A 411 11.16 23.28 31.39
CA LYS A 411 9.72 23.20 31.15
C LYS A 411 9.53 22.26 29.96
N PRO A 412 8.62 21.28 30.02
CA PRO A 412 8.42 20.37 28.91
C PRO A 412 7.93 21.19 27.71
N ALA A 413 8.76 21.28 26.67
CA ALA A 413 8.29 21.65 25.35
C ALA A 413 7.96 20.33 24.65
N GLY A 414 6.67 20.03 24.47
CA GLY A 414 6.25 19.14 23.37
C GLY A 414 6.70 19.73 22.03
N PRO A 415 6.47 19.11 20.86
CA PRO A 415 6.72 19.81 19.60
C PRO A 415 5.89 21.11 19.64
N PRO A 416 6.52 22.29 19.81
CA PRO A 416 5.78 23.46 20.22
C PRO A 416 5.28 24.11 18.94
N LEU A 417 3.96 24.20 18.81
CA LEU A 417 3.21 25.10 17.93
C LEU A 417 4.07 25.86 16.90
N GLN A 418 3.80 25.68 15.61
CA GLN A 418 4.55 26.32 14.53
C GLN A 418 4.62 27.84 14.74
N LEU A 419 5.84 28.39 14.70
CA LEU A 419 6.15 29.80 14.90
C LEU A 419 6.64 30.44 13.59
N PRO A 420 6.38 31.75 13.37
CA PRO A 420 5.64 32.66 14.23
C PRO A 420 4.12 32.40 14.19
N ARG A 421 3.42 32.71 15.30
CA ARG A 421 1.96 32.64 15.35
C ARG A 421 1.33 34.01 15.16
N GLN A 422 0.18 34.02 14.52
CA GLN A 422 -0.69 35.18 14.51
C GLN A 422 -1.60 35.16 15.74
N ALA A 423 -2.26 36.28 16.01
CA ALA A 423 -3.30 36.31 17.03
C ALA A 423 -4.45 35.36 16.63
N ASN A 424 -5.13 34.80 17.63
CA ASN A 424 -6.39 34.12 17.40
C ASN A 424 -7.41 35.08 16.77
N GLY A 425 -8.34 34.52 16.01
CA GLY A 425 -9.49 35.23 15.48
C GLY A 425 -10.40 35.80 16.57
N ASP A 426 -11.19 36.79 16.20
CA ASP A 426 -12.12 37.51 17.07
C ASP A 426 -13.48 36.81 17.24
N GLY A 427 -13.64 35.64 16.63
CA GLY A 427 -14.87 34.88 16.56
C GLY A 427 -15.87 35.38 15.53
N SER A 428 -15.49 36.25 14.60
CA SER A 428 -16.37 36.63 13.50
C SER A 428 -16.83 35.38 12.72
N VAL A 429 -18.03 35.48 12.14
CA VAL A 429 -18.65 34.40 11.37
C VAL A 429 -19.07 34.97 10.03
N VAL A 430 -18.61 34.35 8.95
CA VAL A 430 -19.02 34.66 7.59
C VAL A 430 -19.85 33.50 7.08
N VAL A 431 -21.08 33.80 6.65
CA VAL A 431 -21.93 32.85 5.91
C VAL A 431 -21.75 33.14 4.43
N SER A 432 -21.37 32.14 3.65
CA SER A 432 -21.09 32.26 2.21
C SER A 432 -21.65 31.08 1.41
N GLY A 433 -21.57 31.19 0.08
CA GLY A 433 -22.21 30.27 -0.86
C GLY A 433 -23.56 30.80 -1.36
N GLU A 434 -24.17 30.06 -2.27
CA GLU A 434 -25.54 30.32 -2.73
C GLU A 434 -26.51 29.90 -1.61
N LEU A 435 -27.21 30.85 -0.98
CA LEU A 435 -28.13 30.58 0.14
C LEU A 435 -29.44 29.96 -0.34
N GLN A 436 -29.35 28.75 -0.86
CA GLN A 436 -30.44 28.01 -1.47
C GLN A 436 -30.48 26.57 -0.94
N GLN A 437 -31.67 25.99 -0.94
CA GLN A 437 -31.92 24.60 -0.58
C GLN A 437 -30.98 23.68 -1.39
N TRP A 438 -30.34 22.70 -0.73
CA TRP A 438 -29.39 21.75 -1.33
C TRP A 438 -27.99 22.27 -1.68
N HIS A 439 -27.74 23.58 -1.65
CA HIS A 439 -26.40 24.11 -1.92
C HIS A 439 -25.48 23.99 -0.71
N ALA A 440 -24.18 24.01 -0.93
CA ALA A 440 -23.21 24.12 0.15
C ALA A 440 -23.24 25.55 0.74
N VAL A 441 -23.83 25.70 1.92
CA VAL A 441 -23.78 26.93 2.71
C VAL A 441 -22.62 26.81 3.69
N SER A 442 -21.57 27.61 3.47
CA SER A 442 -20.36 27.57 4.29
C SER A 442 -20.44 28.60 5.40
N LEU A 443 -20.23 28.15 6.63
CA LEU A 443 -19.94 29.03 7.76
C LEU A 443 -18.43 28.98 8.00
N THR A 444 -17.75 30.12 7.80
CA THR A 444 -16.33 30.27 8.10
C THR A 444 -16.17 31.16 9.33
N PHE A 445 -15.40 30.67 10.30
CA PHE A 445 -15.24 31.26 11.63
C PHE A 445 -13.81 31.73 11.85
N ASP A 446 -13.65 32.89 12.50
CA ASP A 446 -12.36 33.39 12.97
C ASP A 446 -12.08 32.82 14.36
N GLY A 447 -11.52 31.62 14.40
CA GLY A 447 -11.22 30.86 15.61
C GLY A 447 -9.76 30.95 16.07
N PRO A 448 -9.34 30.04 16.95
CA PRO A 448 -7.94 29.92 17.34
C PRO A 448 -7.03 29.84 16.11
N TYR A 449 -5.91 30.55 16.15
CA TYR A 449 -4.86 30.37 15.16
C TYR A 449 -4.29 28.96 15.31
N ALA A 450 -4.15 28.25 14.19
CA ALA A 450 -3.49 26.97 14.12
C ALA A 450 -2.65 26.86 12.84
N HIS A 451 -1.76 25.89 12.84
CA HIS A 451 -1.04 25.39 11.66
C HIS A 451 -1.34 23.91 11.53
N GLU A 452 -1.41 23.40 10.31
CA GLU A 452 -1.63 21.96 10.05
C GLU A 452 -0.54 21.02 10.58
N LEU A 453 0.55 21.54 11.17
CA LEU A 453 1.64 20.77 11.81
C LEU A 453 1.73 21.06 13.32
N ASP A 454 0.73 21.73 13.89
CA ASP A 454 0.64 21.95 15.32
C ASP A 454 0.29 20.64 16.03
N ASN A 455 0.98 20.33 17.13
CA ASN A 455 0.73 19.11 17.91
C ASN A 455 -0.04 19.37 19.21
N GLN A 456 0.08 20.56 19.80
CA GLN A 456 -0.56 20.88 21.10
C GLN A 456 -0.97 22.37 21.21
N PRO A 457 -2.25 22.70 21.02
CA PRO A 457 -3.30 21.81 20.52
C PRO A 457 -3.09 21.50 19.03
N ASN A 458 -3.30 20.24 18.63
CA ASN A 458 -3.40 19.86 17.23
C ASN A 458 -4.79 20.25 16.67
N PRO A 459 -4.87 20.97 15.53
CA PRO A 459 -6.14 21.46 14.98
C PRO A 459 -7.12 20.36 14.58
N PHE A 460 -6.65 19.16 14.30
CA PHE A 460 -7.44 18.03 13.81
C PHE A 460 -7.85 17.08 14.95
N THR A 461 -6.98 16.83 15.93
CA THR A 461 -7.27 15.90 17.03
C THR A 461 -7.87 16.59 18.26
N ASP A 462 -7.46 17.82 18.55
CA ASP A 462 -7.69 18.45 19.85
C ASP A 462 -8.78 19.51 19.86
N TYR A 463 -9.30 19.87 18.68
CA TYR A 463 -10.42 20.78 18.53
C TYR A 463 -11.61 20.07 17.89
N ASP A 464 -12.75 20.14 18.55
CA ASP A 464 -14.02 19.69 18.00
C ASP A 464 -14.93 20.88 17.70
N LEU A 465 -14.95 21.26 16.43
CA LEU A 465 -15.94 22.18 15.88
C LEU A 465 -17.15 21.40 15.40
N SER A 466 -18.32 21.73 15.93
CA SER A 466 -19.61 21.33 15.37
C SER A 466 -20.60 22.49 15.43
N VAL A 467 -21.52 22.54 14.46
CA VAL A 467 -22.56 23.56 14.41
C VAL A 467 -23.91 22.89 14.31
N THR A 468 -24.80 23.24 15.25
CA THR A 468 -26.20 22.81 15.21
C THR A 468 -26.99 23.81 14.40
N PHE A 469 -27.56 23.39 13.29
CA PHE A 469 -28.47 24.18 12.46
C PHE A 469 -29.90 23.77 12.77
N THR A 470 -30.77 24.73 13.06
CA THR A 470 -32.18 24.50 13.37
C THR A 470 -33.07 25.36 12.47
N HIS A 471 -33.93 24.70 11.70
CA HIS A 471 -34.95 25.33 10.87
C HIS A 471 -36.13 25.79 11.73
N ASP A 472 -36.86 26.82 11.29
CA ASP A 472 -38.07 27.30 11.97
C ASP A 472 -39.17 26.22 12.15
N SER A 473 -39.13 25.14 11.37
CA SER A 473 -40.00 23.97 11.57
C SER A 473 -39.60 23.08 12.76
N GLY A 474 -38.50 23.39 13.46
CA GLY A 474 -37.92 22.59 14.54
C GLY A 474 -37.00 21.44 14.08
N LYS A 475 -36.78 21.26 12.77
CA LYS A 475 -35.82 20.26 12.26
C LYS A 475 -34.40 20.75 12.58
N SER A 476 -33.54 19.85 13.06
CA SER A 476 -32.19 20.20 13.48
C SER A 476 -31.17 19.18 12.98
N LEU A 477 -29.98 19.66 12.60
CA LEU A 477 -28.84 18.86 12.17
C LEU A 477 -27.57 19.40 12.85
N GLN A 478 -26.73 18.53 13.40
CA GLN A 478 -25.43 18.90 13.94
C GLN A 478 -24.36 18.50 12.93
N VAL A 479 -23.65 19.49 12.37
CA VAL A 479 -22.68 19.26 11.30
C VAL A 479 -21.27 19.47 11.84
N PRO A 480 -20.34 18.51 11.66
CA PRO A 480 -18.94 18.69 12.04
C PRO A 480 -18.25 19.71 11.14
N GLY A 481 -17.32 20.48 11.70
CA GLY A 481 -16.49 21.45 10.99
C GLY A 481 -15.01 21.21 11.19
N TYR A 482 -14.16 21.80 10.39
CA TYR A 482 -12.73 21.49 10.35
C TYR A 482 -11.87 22.75 10.34
N PHE A 483 -10.57 22.59 10.59
CA PHE A 483 -9.60 23.67 10.46
C PHE A 483 -9.28 23.94 8.97
N ALA A 484 -9.45 25.18 8.53
CA ALA A 484 -9.42 25.59 7.12
C ALA A 484 -8.32 26.61 6.81
N ALA A 485 -7.24 26.65 7.60
CA ALA A 485 -6.12 27.56 7.45
C ALA A 485 -6.55 29.05 7.32
N ASP A 486 -6.36 29.66 6.15
CA ASP A 486 -6.75 31.05 5.85
C ASP A 486 -8.15 31.19 5.25
N GLY A 487 -8.86 30.07 5.04
CA GLY A 487 -10.18 30.00 4.44
C GLY A 487 -10.19 30.09 2.91
N ASN A 488 -9.04 30.10 2.25
CA ASN A 488 -8.92 30.07 0.80
C ASN A 488 -7.72 29.21 0.38
N ALA A 489 -7.46 28.14 1.14
CA ALA A 489 -6.23 27.36 1.06
C ALA A 489 -6.03 26.70 -0.31
N GLY A 490 -7.11 26.39 -1.03
CA GLY A 490 -7.01 25.84 -2.39
C GLY A 490 -6.40 26.81 -3.39
N GLU A 491 -6.53 28.13 -3.17
CA GLU A 491 -5.91 29.18 -3.98
C GLU A 491 -4.59 29.68 -3.39
N SER A 492 -4.50 29.80 -2.06
CA SER A 492 -3.35 30.42 -1.40
C SER A 492 -2.24 29.44 -1.02
N SER A 493 -2.55 28.13 -0.99
CA SER A 493 -1.74 27.07 -0.39
C SER A 493 -1.43 27.32 1.09
N ALA A 494 -2.32 28.01 1.81
CA ALA A 494 -2.11 28.29 3.22
C ALA A 494 -2.16 27.01 4.06
N GLN A 495 -1.14 26.84 4.90
CA GLN A 495 -1.00 25.74 5.86
C GLN A 495 -1.43 26.16 7.28
N SER A 496 -1.72 27.44 7.47
CA SER A 496 -2.03 28.03 8.78
C SER A 496 -2.97 29.21 8.65
N GLY A 497 -3.58 29.58 9.77
CA GLY A 497 -4.47 30.73 9.87
C GLY A 497 -5.45 30.57 11.00
N THR A 498 -6.48 31.39 10.99
CA THR A 498 -7.52 31.45 12.02
C THR A 498 -8.87 30.93 11.54
N LYS A 499 -8.96 30.39 10.31
CA LYS A 499 -10.25 30.00 9.74
C LYS A 499 -10.60 28.57 10.09
N TRP A 500 -11.84 28.40 10.52
CA TRP A 500 -12.48 27.12 10.74
C TRP A 500 -13.78 27.09 9.94
N ARG A 501 -14.16 25.94 9.38
CA ARG A 501 -15.25 25.88 8.40
C ARG A 501 -16.21 24.74 8.68
N VAL A 502 -17.50 24.99 8.41
CA VAL A 502 -18.55 23.97 8.31
C VAL A 502 -19.26 24.14 6.96
N HIS A 503 -19.50 23.03 6.25
CA HIS A 503 -20.37 23.00 5.07
C HIS A 503 -21.74 22.42 5.41
N PHE A 504 -22.77 23.25 5.32
CA PHE A 504 -24.15 22.85 5.57
C PHE A 504 -24.94 22.78 4.27
N SER A 505 -25.57 21.65 3.97
CA SER A 505 -26.49 21.50 2.83
C SER A 505 -27.94 21.48 3.31
N PRO A 506 -28.69 22.60 3.24
CA PRO A 506 -29.98 22.74 3.90
C PRO A 506 -31.11 21.92 3.25
N PRO A 507 -31.84 21.11 4.07
CA PRO A 507 -33.18 20.58 3.92
C PRO A 507 -34.17 21.15 2.93
N ALA A 508 -34.33 22.45 3.12
CA ALA A 508 -35.59 23.13 3.00
C ALA A 508 -35.33 24.64 2.95
N PRO A 509 -36.11 25.39 2.15
CA PRO A 509 -36.15 26.83 2.22
C PRO A 509 -36.72 27.33 3.54
N GLY A 510 -36.42 28.58 3.86
CA GLY A 510 -36.87 29.28 5.06
C GLY A 510 -35.70 29.65 5.96
N LYS A 511 -36.05 30.14 7.14
CA LYS A 511 -35.10 30.63 8.12
C LYS A 511 -34.43 29.47 8.84
N TRP A 512 -33.11 29.55 8.91
CA TRP A 512 -32.28 28.68 9.71
C TRP A 512 -31.54 29.50 10.77
N SER A 513 -31.50 28.97 11.97
CA SER A 513 -30.63 29.43 13.04
C SER A 513 -29.46 28.47 13.21
N TYR A 514 -28.33 28.95 13.70
CA TYR A 514 -27.20 28.11 14.04
C TYR A 514 -26.69 28.38 15.45
N GLN A 515 -26.12 27.35 16.07
CA GLN A 515 -25.38 27.44 17.33
C GLN A 515 -24.05 26.70 17.21
N VAL A 516 -22.96 27.41 17.50
CA VAL A 516 -21.59 26.91 17.39
C VAL A 516 -21.15 26.22 18.69
N SER A 517 -20.59 25.03 18.57
CA SER A 517 -19.81 24.38 19.62
C SER A 517 -18.36 24.23 19.14
N LEU A 518 -17.43 24.92 19.81
CA LEU A 518 -16.00 24.64 19.67
C LEU A 518 -15.45 24.20 21.04
N LEU A 519 -15.01 22.96 21.11
CA LEU A 519 -14.42 22.36 22.30
C LEU A 519 -12.96 22.05 22.07
N THR A 520 -12.15 22.05 23.14
CA THR A 520 -10.75 21.62 23.07
C THR A 520 -10.33 20.73 24.24
N ALA A 521 -9.67 19.63 23.92
CA ALA A 521 -8.93 18.76 24.82
C ALA A 521 -7.98 17.89 23.98
N PRO A 522 -6.82 17.47 24.51
CA PRO A 522 -5.97 16.52 23.81
C PRO A 522 -6.75 15.27 23.41
N GLY A 523 -6.71 14.90 22.12
CA GLY A 523 -7.34 13.70 21.57
C GLY A 523 -8.87 13.68 21.65
N LEU A 524 -9.52 14.84 21.60
CA LEU A 524 -10.99 14.94 21.68
C LEU A 524 -11.71 14.25 20.52
N ILE A 525 -11.19 14.38 19.29
CA ILE A 525 -11.75 13.73 18.09
C ILE A 525 -11.37 12.25 18.02
N THR A 526 -10.19 11.89 18.51
CA THR A 526 -9.66 10.53 18.49
C THR A 526 -10.28 9.61 19.55
N GLY A 527 -11.05 10.17 20.49
CA GLY A 527 -11.75 9.43 21.55
C GLY A 527 -10.93 9.22 22.82
N GLU A 528 -9.81 9.94 22.98
CA GLU A 528 -8.97 9.89 24.19
C GLU A 528 -9.52 10.77 25.33
N ALA A 529 -10.35 11.75 25.00
CA ALA A 529 -11.02 12.62 25.95
C ALA A 529 -12.54 12.62 25.79
N ASP A 530 -13.28 12.37 26.87
CA ASP A 530 -14.76 12.39 26.86
C ASP A 530 -15.35 13.80 26.92
N LYS A 531 -14.55 14.81 27.29
CA LYS A 531 -15.01 16.20 27.53
C LYS A 531 -13.94 17.21 27.15
N GLY A 532 -14.33 18.23 26.38
CA GLY A 532 -13.49 19.38 26.04
C GLY A 532 -13.84 20.65 26.81
N LYS A 533 -12.87 21.56 26.92
CA LYS A 533 -13.07 22.93 27.40
C LYS A 533 -13.68 23.78 26.29
N GLN A 534 -14.61 24.67 26.64
CA GLN A 534 -15.21 25.59 25.67
C GLN A 534 -14.18 26.62 25.17
N VAL A 535 -14.06 26.75 23.85
CA VAL A 535 -13.15 27.71 23.22
C VAL A 535 -13.90 28.99 22.88
N LYS A 536 -13.64 30.06 23.64
CA LYS A 536 -14.18 31.39 23.38
C LYS A 536 -13.29 32.15 22.36
N PRO A 537 -13.86 33.10 21.60
CA PRO A 537 -15.25 33.55 21.63
C PRO A 537 -16.23 32.70 20.79
N LEU A 538 -15.78 31.66 20.07
CA LEU A 538 -16.63 30.90 19.15
C LEU A 538 -17.69 30.03 19.83
N HIS A 539 -17.35 29.30 20.90
CA HIS A 539 -18.30 28.42 21.58
C HIS A 539 -19.52 29.20 22.11
N GLY A 540 -20.71 28.76 21.71
CA GLY A 540 -21.99 29.36 22.04
C GLY A 540 -22.40 30.52 21.14
N LYS A 541 -21.64 30.87 20.10
CA LYS A 541 -22.10 31.84 19.10
C LYS A 541 -23.34 31.33 18.39
N THR A 542 -24.22 32.26 18.07
CA THR A 542 -25.46 31.99 17.34
C THR A 542 -25.64 33.01 16.23
N GLY A 543 -26.47 32.66 15.26
CA GLY A 543 -26.91 33.56 14.20
C GLY A 543 -28.04 32.95 13.39
N THR A 544 -28.49 33.67 12.39
CA THR A 544 -29.57 33.22 11.49
C THR A 544 -29.27 33.63 10.06
N PHE A 545 -29.76 32.84 9.10
CA PHE A 545 -29.75 33.16 7.68
C PHE A 545 -31.03 32.60 7.02
N GLU A 546 -31.37 33.14 5.86
CA GLU A 546 -32.51 32.69 5.06
C GLU A 546 -32.03 31.81 3.91
N ILE A 547 -32.74 30.71 3.66
CA ILE A 547 -32.49 29.80 2.55
C ILE A 547 -33.64 29.91 1.55
N ALA A 548 -33.32 30.23 0.29
CA ALA A 548 -34.28 30.22 -0.80
C ALA A 548 -34.46 28.81 -1.39
N ALA A 549 -35.44 28.63 -2.27
CA ALA A 549 -35.50 27.42 -3.09
C ALA A 549 -34.32 27.37 -4.06
N SER A 550 -33.89 26.16 -4.43
CA SER A 550 -32.88 25.96 -5.47
C SER A 550 -33.42 26.43 -6.84
N ASP A 551 -32.59 27.12 -7.60
CA ASP A 551 -32.89 27.51 -9.00
C ASP A 551 -32.21 26.61 -10.04
N LYS A 552 -31.37 25.66 -9.61
CA LYS A 552 -30.61 24.77 -10.49
C LYS A 552 -31.54 23.83 -11.25
N GLN A 553 -31.06 23.38 -12.41
CA GLN A 553 -31.75 22.43 -13.28
C GLN A 553 -30.91 21.16 -13.41
N ALA A 554 -31.56 20.02 -13.67
CA ALA A 554 -30.85 18.78 -13.96
C ALA A 554 -29.91 18.97 -15.19
N PRO A 555 -28.72 18.36 -15.23
CA PRO A 555 -28.28 17.25 -14.39
C PRO A 555 -27.70 17.63 -13.02
N ASP A 556 -27.54 18.92 -12.70
CA ASP A 556 -27.03 19.37 -11.39
C ASP A 556 -27.85 18.76 -10.24
N PHE A 557 -27.18 18.09 -9.30
CA PHE A 557 -27.89 17.45 -8.20
C PHE A 557 -28.62 18.43 -7.28
N ARG A 558 -28.21 19.70 -7.25
CA ARG A 558 -28.92 20.75 -6.49
C ARG A 558 -30.33 21.02 -7.02
N ALA A 559 -30.66 20.57 -8.23
CA ALA A 559 -32.02 20.60 -8.77
C ALA A 559 -32.95 19.54 -8.16
N ARG A 560 -32.38 18.40 -7.72
CA ARG A 560 -33.14 17.21 -7.25
C ARG A 560 -32.94 16.94 -5.76
N GLY A 561 -31.92 17.53 -5.16
CA GLY A 561 -31.57 17.42 -3.75
C GLY A 561 -30.69 16.22 -3.44
N ARG A 562 -30.62 15.86 -2.15
CA ARG A 562 -29.78 14.76 -1.67
C ARG A 562 -30.29 13.41 -2.17
N LEU A 563 -29.40 12.57 -2.65
CA LEU A 563 -29.66 11.17 -2.97
C LEU A 563 -29.58 10.35 -1.67
N ALA A 564 -30.68 9.69 -1.31
CA ALA A 564 -30.80 9.01 -0.03
C ALA A 564 -31.17 7.53 -0.20
N TYR A 565 -30.69 6.71 0.74
CA TYR A 565 -31.20 5.37 0.91
C TYR A 565 -32.60 5.41 1.56
N VAL A 566 -33.57 4.78 0.91
CA VAL A 566 -35.00 4.83 1.34
C VAL A 566 -35.55 3.46 1.74
N GLY A 567 -34.68 2.54 2.17
CA GLY A 567 -35.08 1.18 2.55
C GLY A 567 -35.47 0.29 1.36
N LYS A 568 -34.98 0.60 0.16
CA LYS A 568 -35.26 -0.11 -1.10
C LYS A 568 -33.96 -0.49 -1.81
N ASN A 569 -34.04 -1.34 -2.83
CA ASN A 569 -32.89 -1.74 -3.66
C ASN A 569 -32.30 -0.62 -4.54
N LEU A 570 -32.79 0.61 -4.40
CA LEU A 570 -32.34 1.80 -5.14
C LEU A 570 -32.29 3.01 -4.21
N LEU A 571 -31.47 3.99 -4.58
CA LEU A 571 -31.44 5.30 -3.95
C LEU A 571 -32.45 6.25 -4.60
N GLN A 572 -32.93 7.22 -3.81
CA GLN A 572 -33.96 8.17 -4.25
C GLN A 572 -33.57 9.61 -3.88
N PHE A 573 -33.77 10.54 -4.81
CA PHE A 573 -33.59 11.97 -4.56
C PHE A 573 -34.65 12.49 -3.60
N GLN A 574 -34.22 13.24 -2.59
CA GLN A 574 -35.12 13.77 -1.55
C GLN A 574 -36.04 14.87 -2.08
N GLY A 575 -35.64 15.65 -3.08
CA GLY A 575 -36.41 16.77 -3.62
C GLY A 575 -37.56 16.31 -4.52
N ASP A 576 -37.26 15.66 -5.64
CA ASP A 576 -38.24 15.27 -6.66
C ASP A 576 -38.77 13.83 -6.53
N LYS A 577 -38.24 13.03 -5.59
CA LYS A 577 -38.60 11.63 -5.34
C LYS A 577 -38.29 10.67 -6.49
N SER A 578 -37.49 11.08 -7.45
CA SER A 578 -37.04 10.22 -8.53
C SER A 578 -35.94 9.26 -8.04
N TYR A 579 -35.89 8.05 -8.63
CA TYR A 579 -34.87 7.05 -8.32
C TYR A 579 -33.61 7.27 -9.16
N PHE A 580 -32.48 6.79 -8.66
CA PHE A 580 -31.18 6.91 -9.32
C PHE A 580 -30.67 5.55 -9.78
N LEU A 581 -30.25 5.50 -11.05
CA LEU A 581 -29.45 4.43 -11.62
C LEU A 581 -28.09 5.00 -11.99
N LYS A 582 -27.02 4.27 -11.69
CA LYS A 582 -25.66 4.72 -11.98
C LYS A 582 -24.97 3.94 -13.11
N ALA A 583 -24.20 4.65 -13.92
CA ALA A 583 -23.29 4.09 -14.91
C ALA A 583 -22.09 5.04 -15.09
N GLY A 584 -20.87 4.52 -15.00
CA GLY A 584 -19.68 5.38 -15.06
C GLY A 584 -18.34 4.65 -14.93
N ALA A 585 -17.31 5.39 -14.54
CA ALA A 585 -15.94 4.91 -14.51
C ALA A 585 -15.53 4.49 -13.08
N ASP A 586 -15.02 3.26 -12.93
CA ASP A 586 -14.38 2.83 -11.67
C ASP A 586 -12.87 3.08 -11.67
N ALA A 587 -12.35 3.58 -12.79
CA ALA A 587 -10.94 3.76 -13.07
C ALA A 587 -10.65 5.17 -13.57
N PRO A 588 -9.47 5.74 -13.27
CA PRO A 588 -8.42 5.14 -12.45
C PRO A 588 -8.68 5.32 -10.95
N GLU A 589 -8.38 4.31 -10.14
CA GLU A 589 -8.41 4.45 -8.67
C GLU A 589 -7.52 5.60 -8.15
N THR A 590 -6.46 5.92 -8.91
CA THR A 590 -5.47 6.97 -8.63
C THR A 590 -5.88 8.35 -9.14
N LEU A 591 -7.16 8.58 -9.45
CA LEU A 591 -7.68 9.84 -10.02
C LEU A 591 -7.22 11.09 -9.25
N LEU A 592 -7.17 11.00 -7.91
CA LEU A 592 -6.73 12.10 -7.04
C LEU A 592 -5.20 12.26 -6.94
N GLY A 593 -4.42 11.34 -7.50
CA GLY A 593 -2.97 11.45 -7.67
C GLY A 593 -2.63 12.39 -8.82
N TYR A 594 -2.97 13.66 -8.67
CA TYR A 594 -2.99 14.66 -9.75
C TYR A 594 -1.95 15.75 -9.55
N ALA A 595 -1.23 16.09 -10.62
CA ALA A 595 -0.05 16.98 -10.57
C ALA A 595 -0.35 18.43 -10.18
N ASP A 596 -1.59 18.88 -10.36
CA ASP A 596 -2.00 20.25 -10.09
C ASP A 596 -2.49 20.47 -8.65
N PHE A 597 -2.67 19.39 -7.87
CA PHE A 597 -2.92 19.52 -6.44
C PHE A 597 -1.65 19.89 -5.68
N ASP A 598 -1.80 20.71 -4.65
CA ASP A 598 -0.69 21.08 -3.76
C ASP A 598 -0.21 19.86 -2.96
N ASP A 599 1.09 19.87 -2.62
CA ASP A 599 1.80 18.86 -1.82
C ASP A 599 1.48 17.39 -2.15
N THR A 600 1.19 17.14 -3.42
CA THR A 600 0.91 15.81 -3.97
C THR A 600 2.14 15.30 -4.71
N LYS A 601 2.55 14.06 -4.44
CA LYS A 601 3.69 13.41 -5.10
C LYS A 601 3.42 11.93 -5.33
N ALA A 602 3.93 11.38 -6.42
CA ALA A 602 3.99 9.94 -6.59
C ALA A 602 5.20 9.39 -5.83
N LEU A 603 5.00 8.43 -4.93
CA LEU A 603 6.10 7.78 -4.22
C LEU A 603 6.86 6.81 -5.12
N ASN A 604 6.20 6.30 -6.17
CA ASN A 604 6.82 5.49 -7.22
C ASN A 604 6.48 6.04 -8.61
N PRO A 605 7.03 7.21 -9.00
CA PRO A 605 6.65 7.90 -10.23
C PRO A 605 7.02 7.13 -11.51
N LYS A 606 7.88 6.11 -11.40
CA LYS A 606 8.23 5.22 -12.52
C LYS A 606 7.13 4.19 -12.80
N LYS A 607 6.40 3.75 -11.77
CA LYS A 607 5.29 2.79 -11.90
C LYS A 607 3.99 3.53 -12.18
N VAL A 608 3.67 4.51 -11.33
CA VAL A 608 2.43 5.30 -11.42
C VAL A 608 2.79 6.77 -11.22
N PRO A 609 2.98 7.55 -12.30
CA PRO A 609 3.21 8.99 -12.19
C PRO A 609 1.95 9.72 -11.71
N LEU A 610 2.11 10.99 -11.32
CA LEU A 610 0.95 11.86 -11.12
C LEU A 610 0.27 12.12 -12.47
N LYS A 611 -1.05 12.17 -12.43
CA LYS A 611 -1.89 12.44 -13.59
C LYS A 611 -1.78 13.90 -14.01
N THR A 612 -2.02 14.16 -15.29
CA THR A 612 -2.14 15.52 -15.84
C THR A 612 -3.50 15.80 -16.46
N TRP A 613 -4.21 14.75 -16.84
CA TRP A 613 -5.46 14.77 -17.61
C TRP A 613 -5.34 15.66 -18.85
N SER A 614 -4.15 15.68 -19.46
CA SER A 614 -3.82 16.60 -20.56
C SER A 614 -4.69 16.39 -21.79
N ALA A 615 -5.13 15.15 -22.05
CA ALA A 615 -6.08 14.81 -23.12
C ALA A 615 -7.45 15.49 -22.98
N HIS A 616 -7.79 15.92 -21.76
CA HIS A 616 -9.07 16.51 -21.40
C HIS A 616 -9.02 18.03 -21.16
N VAL A 617 -7.86 18.69 -21.30
CA VAL A 617 -7.80 20.16 -21.22
C VAL A 617 -8.69 20.82 -22.27
N ARG A 618 -8.92 20.15 -23.41
CA ARG A 618 -9.85 20.60 -24.47
C ARG A 618 -11.32 20.55 -24.07
N ASP A 619 -11.65 19.81 -23.02
CA ASP A 619 -13.02 19.63 -22.51
C ASP A 619 -13.33 20.60 -21.38
N TRP A 620 -12.33 21.34 -20.90
CA TRP A 620 -12.54 22.45 -19.98
C TRP A 620 -13.15 23.63 -20.73
N ASN A 621 -14.22 24.20 -20.19
CA ASN A 621 -14.95 25.32 -20.78
C ASN A 621 -14.71 26.62 -20.01
N GLU A 622 -14.90 27.76 -20.67
CA GLU A 622 -14.85 29.06 -19.99
C GLU A 622 -15.91 29.13 -18.88
N GLY A 623 -15.49 29.48 -17.66
CA GLY A 623 -16.34 29.52 -16.48
C GLY A 623 -16.31 28.25 -15.62
N ASP A 624 -15.73 27.16 -16.12
CA ASP A 624 -15.43 26.01 -15.26
C ASP A 624 -14.37 26.37 -14.21
N PRO A 625 -14.40 25.74 -13.02
CA PRO A 625 -13.50 26.11 -11.95
C PRO A 625 -12.04 25.77 -12.28
N THR A 626 -11.16 26.57 -11.68
CA THR A 626 -9.71 26.37 -11.65
C THR A 626 -9.20 26.89 -10.31
N TRP A 627 -7.97 26.54 -9.95
CA TRP A 627 -7.26 27.15 -8.82
C TRP A 627 -5.87 27.63 -9.23
N LYS A 628 -5.23 28.46 -8.41
CA LYS A 628 -3.83 28.90 -8.54
C LYS A 628 -3.47 29.31 -9.97
N ASP A 629 -4.22 30.27 -10.50
CA ASP A 629 -4.03 30.84 -11.84
C ASP A 629 -4.13 29.80 -12.98
N GLY A 630 -5.14 28.94 -12.92
CA GLY A 630 -5.53 28.09 -14.05
C GLY A 630 -5.12 26.61 -13.94
N LYS A 631 -4.65 26.16 -12.78
CA LYS A 631 -4.51 24.74 -12.47
C LYS A 631 -5.88 24.06 -12.39
N GLY A 632 -5.88 22.74 -12.60
CA GLY A 632 -7.08 21.92 -12.46
C GLY A 632 -7.82 21.62 -13.77
N LYS A 633 -7.49 22.33 -14.85
CA LYS A 633 -8.23 22.26 -16.12
C LYS A 633 -8.32 20.85 -16.68
N GLY A 634 -7.26 20.05 -16.58
CA GLY A 634 -7.26 18.68 -17.08
C GLY A 634 -8.32 17.82 -16.40
N LEU A 635 -8.30 17.78 -15.06
CA LEU A 635 -9.23 16.94 -14.29
C LEU A 635 -10.67 17.46 -14.38
N ILE A 636 -10.88 18.77 -14.32
CA ILE A 636 -12.21 19.38 -14.50
C ILE A 636 -12.75 19.09 -15.91
N GLY A 637 -11.91 19.18 -16.94
CA GLY A 637 -12.27 18.78 -18.30
C GLY A 637 -12.57 17.28 -18.42
N ALA A 638 -11.86 16.41 -17.70
CA ALA A 638 -12.14 14.97 -17.73
C ALA A 638 -13.54 14.66 -17.18
N LEU A 639 -13.94 15.34 -16.10
CA LEU A 639 -15.30 15.25 -15.56
C LEU A 639 -16.36 15.82 -16.52
N ASN A 640 -16.06 16.91 -17.24
CA ASN A 640 -16.96 17.41 -18.27
C ASN A 640 -17.18 16.38 -19.36
N TYR A 641 -16.10 15.80 -19.90
CA TYR A 641 -16.20 14.78 -20.93
C TYR A 641 -17.05 13.59 -20.45
N LEU A 642 -16.79 13.07 -19.25
CA LEU A 642 -17.55 11.93 -18.71
C LEU A 642 -19.05 12.27 -18.56
N ALA A 643 -19.38 13.48 -18.09
CA ALA A 643 -20.76 13.94 -17.96
C ALA A 643 -21.44 14.20 -19.33
N GLU A 644 -20.71 14.75 -20.31
CA GLU A 644 -21.18 14.97 -21.68
C GLU A 644 -21.45 13.64 -22.39
N GLU A 645 -20.63 12.61 -22.12
CA GLU A 645 -20.90 11.25 -22.56
C GLU A 645 -22.11 10.61 -21.87
N GLY A 646 -22.74 11.28 -20.91
CA GLY A 646 -23.97 10.84 -20.25
C GLY A 646 -23.76 9.80 -19.15
N CYS A 647 -22.50 9.55 -18.76
CA CYS A 647 -22.17 8.86 -17.52
C CYS A 647 -22.49 9.77 -16.32
N ASN A 648 -22.82 9.15 -15.19
CA ASN A 648 -23.31 9.86 -14.00
C ASN A 648 -22.65 9.39 -12.70
N ALA A 649 -21.52 8.70 -12.77
CA ALA A 649 -20.76 8.23 -11.62
C ALA A 649 -19.27 8.12 -11.96
N PHE A 650 -18.43 8.30 -10.95
CA PHE A 650 -17.03 7.90 -11.00
C PHE A 650 -16.53 7.55 -9.59
N SER A 651 -15.53 6.68 -9.53
CA SER A 651 -14.86 6.30 -8.28
C SER A 651 -13.43 6.83 -8.19
N PHE A 652 -12.92 6.85 -6.97
CA PHE A 652 -11.57 7.25 -6.63
C PHE A 652 -11.20 6.76 -5.22
N LEU A 653 -9.90 6.58 -4.97
CA LEU A 653 -9.34 6.37 -3.64
C LEU A 653 -8.89 7.72 -3.05
N PRO A 654 -9.28 8.09 -1.81
CA PRO A 654 -8.69 9.20 -1.07
C PRO A 654 -7.39 8.82 -0.35
N TYR A 655 -7.06 7.52 -0.26
CA TYR A 655 -5.85 7.05 0.43
C TYR A 655 -5.36 5.70 -0.13
N ASN A 656 -4.10 5.66 -0.59
CA ASN A 656 -3.48 4.47 -1.22
C ASN A 656 -1.96 4.32 -0.95
N VAL A 657 -1.44 4.89 0.15
CA VAL A 657 0.01 4.91 0.43
C VAL A 657 0.54 3.53 0.74
N ASP A 658 1.56 3.06 0.02
CA ASP A 658 2.09 1.68 0.03
C ASP A 658 1.22 0.66 -0.73
N GLY A 659 0.10 1.10 -1.31
CA GLY A 659 -0.68 0.34 -2.28
C GLY A 659 -0.23 0.52 -3.72
N ASP A 660 -1.05 0.12 -4.69
CA ASP A 660 -0.62 -0.04 -6.07
C ASP A 660 -0.22 1.27 -6.75
N GLY A 661 -0.97 2.34 -6.47
CA GLY A 661 -0.69 3.71 -6.89
C GLY A 661 0.36 4.43 -6.04
N SER A 662 0.28 4.33 -4.71
CA SER A 662 1.16 5.02 -3.75
C SER A 662 1.37 6.51 -4.06
N ASN A 663 0.28 7.23 -4.32
CA ASN A 663 0.30 8.63 -4.79
C ASN A 663 -0.89 9.48 -4.31
N VAL A 664 -1.80 8.94 -3.48
CA VAL A 664 -2.95 9.65 -2.91
C VAL A 664 -2.99 9.49 -1.39
N TRP A 665 -3.10 10.61 -0.69
CA TRP A 665 -3.39 10.70 0.74
C TRP A 665 -3.94 12.10 1.07
N PRO A 666 -4.78 12.24 2.11
CA PRO A 666 -5.31 13.54 2.53
C PRO A 666 -4.35 14.31 3.46
N PHE A 667 -3.28 13.65 3.92
CA PHE A 667 -2.36 14.14 4.94
C PHE A 667 -1.32 15.14 4.39
N VAL A 668 -0.64 15.83 5.31
CA VAL A 668 0.53 16.66 5.01
C VAL A 668 1.74 15.82 4.55
N ALA A 669 1.79 14.55 4.98
CA ALA A 669 2.80 13.58 4.56
C ALA A 669 2.19 12.16 4.50
N PRO A 670 2.72 11.26 3.64
CA PRO A 670 2.07 9.98 3.35
C PRO A 670 1.69 9.10 4.56
N ARG A 671 2.39 9.24 5.69
CA ARG A 671 2.16 8.46 6.91
C ARG A 671 1.85 9.30 8.14
N ASP A 672 1.73 10.62 7.98
CA ASP A 672 1.35 11.53 9.06
C ASP A 672 -0.18 11.56 9.20
N LYS A 673 -0.71 10.51 9.82
CA LYS A 673 -2.16 10.26 9.89
C LYS A 673 -2.92 11.19 10.85
N MET A 674 -2.22 12.09 11.54
CA MET A 674 -2.79 13.04 12.50
C MET A 674 -2.78 14.49 12.01
N HIS A 675 -2.25 14.76 10.81
CA HIS A 675 -2.17 16.08 10.22
C HIS A 675 -2.66 16.09 8.77
N TYR A 676 -3.64 16.95 8.48
CA TYR A 676 -4.33 17.00 7.19
C TYR A 676 -3.88 18.22 6.39
N ASP A 677 -3.67 18.03 5.09
CA ASP A 677 -3.28 19.11 4.20
C ASP A 677 -4.49 19.97 3.86
N CYS A 678 -4.50 21.20 4.37
CA CYS A 678 -5.64 22.09 4.21
C CYS A 678 -5.85 22.51 2.76
N SER A 679 -4.78 22.72 2.00
CA SER A 679 -4.83 23.24 0.63
C SER A 679 -5.26 22.18 -0.39
N LYS A 680 -4.66 20.98 -0.30
CA LYS A 680 -4.99 19.83 -1.15
C LYS A 680 -6.46 19.45 -1.00
N LEU A 681 -6.96 19.39 0.23
CA LEU A 681 -8.35 19.00 0.50
C LEU A 681 -9.37 20.07 0.08
N ASP A 682 -9.00 21.35 0.10
CA ASP A 682 -9.83 22.43 -0.46
C ASP A 682 -9.90 22.31 -2.00
N GLN A 683 -8.79 21.94 -2.66
CA GLN A 683 -8.74 21.68 -4.10
C GLN A 683 -9.55 20.42 -4.51
N TRP A 684 -9.54 19.37 -3.68
CA TRP A 684 -10.42 18.21 -3.89
C TRP A 684 -11.90 18.64 -3.85
N ASN A 685 -12.27 19.53 -2.93
CA ASN A 685 -13.64 20.02 -2.85
C ASN A 685 -14.07 20.78 -4.10
N ILE A 686 -13.17 21.54 -4.74
CA ILE A 686 -13.45 22.21 -6.03
C ILE A 686 -13.85 21.18 -7.10
N VAL A 687 -13.15 20.04 -7.16
CA VAL A 687 -13.46 18.95 -8.10
C VAL A 687 -14.81 18.31 -7.79
N PHE A 688 -15.11 18.08 -6.51
CA PHE A 688 -16.37 17.45 -6.09
C PHE A 688 -17.60 18.37 -6.20
N ASP A 689 -17.42 19.68 -5.99
CA ASP A 689 -18.45 20.69 -6.27
C ASP A 689 -18.78 20.72 -7.77
N HIS A 690 -17.75 20.65 -8.61
CA HIS A 690 -17.94 20.58 -10.06
C HIS A 690 -18.66 19.29 -10.48
N ALA A 691 -18.25 18.14 -9.95
CA ALA A 691 -18.93 16.87 -10.17
C ALA A 691 -20.41 16.91 -9.76
N THR A 692 -20.73 17.54 -8.62
CA THR A 692 -22.12 17.75 -8.17
C THR A 692 -22.91 18.57 -9.19
N ALA A 693 -22.32 19.64 -9.72
CA ALA A 693 -22.95 20.49 -10.73
C ALA A 693 -23.16 19.76 -12.07
N LYS A 694 -22.32 18.78 -12.39
CA LYS A 694 -22.42 17.93 -13.59
C LYS A 694 -23.31 16.70 -13.40
N GLY A 695 -23.83 16.45 -12.19
CA GLY A 695 -24.66 15.28 -11.90
C GLY A 695 -23.88 13.97 -11.85
N LEU A 696 -22.62 14.03 -11.40
CA LEU A 696 -21.74 12.88 -11.22
C LEU A 696 -21.73 12.42 -9.76
N PHE A 697 -22.18 11.18 -9.53
CA PHE A 697 -22.14 10.51 -8.24
C PHE A 697 -20.69 10.27 -7.79
N LEU A 698 -20.37 10.65 -6.55
CA LEU A 698 -19.04 10.50 -5.97
C LEU A 698 -18.90 9.15 -5.27
N HIS A 699 -18.18 8.20 -5.86
CA HIS A 699 -17.92 6.92 -5.22
C HIS A 699 -16.60 6.96 -4.43
N PHE A 700 -16.68 7.23 -3.12
CA PHE A 700 -15.51 7.22 -2.24
C PHE A 700 -15.17 5.78 -1.83
N LYS A 701 -14.19 5.17 -2.50
CA LYS A 701 -13.51 3.97 -1.99
C LYS A 701 -12.50 4.41 -0.93
N MET A 702 -12.87 4.38 0.35
CA MET A 702 -12.15 5.11 1.40
C MET A 702 -10.71 4.62 1.66
N GLN A 703 -10.32 3.44 1.21
CA GLN A 703 -8.98 2.86 1.39
C GLN A 703 -8.82 1.69 0.43
N GLU A 704 -7.58 1.40 0.06
CA GLU A 704 -7.18 0.22 -0.73
C GLU A 704 -6.94 -0.98 0.19
N THR A 705 -7.03 -2.19 -0.36
CA THR A 705 -6.73 -3.44 0.34
C THR A 705 -5.35 -3.45 0.98
N GLU A 706 -4.36 -2.85 0.35
CA GLU A 706 -2.97 -2.83 0.79
C GLU A 706 -2.77 -2.04 2.07
N ILE A 707 -3.75 -1.23 2.49
CA ILE A 707 -3.68 -0.32 3.63
C ILE A 707 -4.89 -0.39 4.56
N ASP A 708 -5.88 -1.23 4.27
CA ASP A 708 -7.11 -1.25 5.05
C ASP A 708 -6.91 -1.81 6.46
N ASP A 709 -5.91 -2.70 6.66
CA ASP A 709 -5.49 -3.22 7.95
C ASP A 709 -4.06 -3.80 7.96
N ASN A 710 -3.71 -4.62 8.97
CA ASN A 710 -2.43 -5.33 9.10
C ASN A 710 -2.46 -6.76 8.51
N ARG A 711 -3.14 -6.96 7.39
CA ARG A 711 -3.17 -8.21 6.62
C ARG A 711 -2.90 -7.90 5.16
N ALA A 712 -1.96 -8.63 4.59
CA ALA A 712 -1.52 -8.41 3.22
C ALA A 712 -2.18 -9.38 2.24
N GLY A 713 -2.79 -8.79 1.21
CA GLY A 713 -3.29 -9.44 0.01
C GLY A 713 -4.51 -10.33 0.24
N HIS A 714 -4.96 -10.94 -0.85
CA HIS A 714 -6.17 -11.76 -0.94
C HIS A 714 -6.37 -12.78 0.20
N LYS A 715 -5.29 -13.41 0.67
CA LYS A 715 -5.36 -14.44 1.73
C LYS A 715 -5.40 -13.88 3.15
N GLY A 716 -5.19 -12.58 3.32
CA GLY A 716 -5.20 -11.90 4.61
C GLY A 716 -4.05 -12.34 5.51
N ASN A 717 -2.82 -12.38 5.00
CA ASN A 717 -1.66 -12.79 5.80
C ASN A 717 -1.23 -11.66 6.75
N ASP A 718 -1.16 -11.93 8.04
CA ASP A 718 -0.74 -10.93 9.04
C ASP A 718 0.61 -10.28 8.66
N ARG A 719 0.58 -8.96 8.46
CA ARG A 719 1.72 -8.12 8.12
C ARG A 719 1.47 -6.72 8.64
N ILE A 720 2.43 -6.16 9.38
CA ILE A 720 2.35 -4.76 9.78
C ILE A 720 2.48 -3.88 8.53
N ILE A 721 1.45 -3.08 8.28
CA ILE A 721 1.38 -2.11 7.20
C ILE A 721 1.39 -0.73 7.85
N ARG A 722 2.48 0.02 7.66
CA ARG A 722 2.70 1.31 8.34
C ARG A 722 1.64 2.35 7.99
N SER A 723 1.18 2.30 6.75
CA SER A 723 0.18 3.21 6.21
C SER A 723 -1.23 2.79 6.59
N SER A 724 -1.44 1.60 7.18
CA SER A 724 -2.76 1.23 7.66
C SER A 724 -3.20 2.13 8.80
N LEU A 725 -4.50 2.42 8.83
CA LEU A 725 -5.12 3.18 9.91
C LEU A 725 -5.43 2.23 11.06
N ASP A 726 -4.73 2.40 12.18
CA ASP A 726 -4.84 1.61 13.41
C ASP A 726 -4.78 0.09 13.19
N GLY A 727 -4.05 -0.38 12.17
CA GLY A 727 -3.97 -1.80 11.84
C GLY A 727 -5.31 -2.46 11.49
N GLY A 728 -6.31 -1.67 11.08
CA GLY A 728 -7.66 -2.12 10.76
C GLY A 728 -8.71 -1.73 11.78
N ASP A 729 -8.33 -1.40 13.01
CA ASP A 729 -9.28 -1.08 14.07
C ASP A 729 -9.87 0.34 13.92
N LEU A 730 -10.99 0.59 14.59
CA LEU A 730 -11.51 1.94 14.75
C LEU A 730 -10.79 2.66 15.92
N GLY A 731 -9.50 2.90 15.74
CA GLY A 731 -8.66 3.64 16.67
C GLY A 731 -8.61 5.14 16.34
N PRO A 732 -7.68 5.88 16.98
CA PRO A 732 -7.47 7.31 16.76
C PRO A 732 -7.35 7.72 15.29
N GLU A 733 -6.54 7.01 14.50
CA GLU A 733 -6.22 7.38 13.12
C GLU A 733 -7.46 7.27 12.21
N ARG A 734 -8.17 6.14 12.28
CA ARG A 734 -9.35 5.84 11.48
C ARG A 734 -10.54 6.72 11.86
N ARG A 735 -10.71 7.01 13.15
CA ARG A 735 -11.75 7.95 13.62
C ARG A 735 -11.53 9.33 13.04
N LEU A 736 -10.31 9.84 13.13
CA LEU A 736 -9.96 11.13 12.57
C LEU A 736 -10.15 11.15 11.05
N TYR A 737 -9.69 10.11 10.36
CA TYR A 737 -9.85 9.94 8.91
C TYR A 737 -11.30 9.99 8.45
N CYS A 738 -12.17 9.17 9.03
CA CYS A 738 -13.59 9.18 8.68
C CYS A 738 -14.22 10.54 9.00
N ARG A 739 -13.89 11.12 10.15
CA ARG A 739 -14.46 12.40 10.60
C ARG A 739 -14.05 13.56 9.69
N GLU A 740 -12.78 13.65 9.28
CA GLU A 740 -12.30 14.71 8.38
C GLU A 740 -12.90 14.61 6.98
N LEU A 741 -13.02 13.40 6.42
CA LEU A 741 -13.70 13.20 5.14
C LEU A 741 -15.18 13.61 5.21
N ILE A 742 -15.88 13.25 6.29
CA ILE A 742 -17.28 13.64 6.50
C ILE A 742 -17.43 15.15 6.67
N ALA A 743 -16.60 15.78 7.51
CA ALA A 743 -16.68 17.22 7.80
C ALA A 743 -16.42 18.08 6.54
N ARG A 744 -15.56 17.60 5.64
CA ARG A 744 -15.21 18.29 4.40
C ARG A 744 -16.20 17.97 3.28
N PHE A 745 -16.52 16.71 3.06
CA PHE A 745 -17.19 16.25 1.83
C PHE A 745 -18.59 15.65 2.03
N GLY A 746 -19.01 15.33 3.26
CA GLY A 746 -20.31 14.68 3.52
C GLY A 746 -21.52 15.53 3.09
N HIS A 747 -21.32 16.84 2.89
CA HIS A 747 -22.35 17.76 2.44
C HIS A 747 -22.75 17.61 0.97
N HIS A 748 -21.92 16.99 0.10
CA HIS A 748 -22.29 16.74 -1.30
C HIS A 748 -23.53 15.85 -1.38
N LEU A 749 -24.30 16.03 -2.46
CA LEU A 749 -25.67 15.54 -2.52
C LEU A 749 -25.80 14.09 -2.95
N ALA A 750 -24.84 13.53 -3.69
CA ALA A 750 -24.89 12.15 -4.14
C ALA A 750 -23.50 11.51 -4.06
N LEU A 751 -23.29 10.73 -3.00
CA LEU A 751 -22.07 9.99 -2.75
C LEU A 751 -22.37 8.68 -2.03
N ASN A 752 -21.37 7.78 -2.00
CA ASN A 752 -21.31 6.74 -0.99
C ASN A 752 -20.04 6.86 -0.13
N TRP A 753 -20.09 6.25 1.05
CA TRP A 753 -18.92 5.82 1.80
C TRP A 753 -18.74 4.33 1.54
N ASN A 754 -17.86 3.98 0.60
CA ASN A 754 -17.41 2.61 0.43
C ASN A 754 -16.22 2.38 1.39
N LEU A 755 -16.38 1.48 2.36
CA LEU A 755 -15.40 1.33 3.45
C LEU A 755 -14.01 0.89 2.98
N GLY A 756 -13.88 0.32 1.79
CA GLY A 756 -12.60 0.00 1.19
C GLY A 756 -12.76 -0.88 -0.04
N GLU A 757 -11.82 -0.74 -0.96
CA GLU A 757 -11.58 -1.64 -2.09
C GLU A 757 -11.05 -3.00 -1.56
N GLU A 758 -11.32 -4.10 -2.28
CA GLU A 758 -11.02 -5.52 -1.95
C GLU A 758 -10.84 -5.88 -0.43
N ASN A 759 -11.73 -5.37 0.42
CA ASN A 759 -11.46 -5.17 1.85
C ASN A 759 -11.17 -6.47 2.64
N THR A 760 -10.02 -6.50 3.33
CA THR A 760 -9.54 -7.59 4.17
C THR A 760 -9.89 -7.46 5.66
N GLN A 761 -10.45 -6.30 6.07
CA GLN A 761 -10.87 -6.08 7.46
C GLN A 761 -11.76 -7.19 8.00
N SER A 762 -11.66 -7.43 9.31
CA SER A 762 -12.58 -8.36 9.97
C SER A 762 -13.98 -7.77 9.98
N THR A 763 -15.01 -8.62 10.03
CA THR A 763 -16.40 -8.15 10.15
C THR A 763 -16.58 -7.16 11.31
N LYS A 764 -15.89 -7.37 12.43
CA LYS A 764 -15.95 -6.44 13.57
C LYS A 764 -15.40 -5.06 13.20
N GLN A 765 -14.25 -5.01 12.56
CA GLN A 765 -13.62 -3.76 12.12
C GLN A 765 -14.48 -3.01 11.09
N GLN A 766 -15.02 -3.75 10.11
CA GLN A 766 -15.97 -3.22 9.12
C GLN A 766 -17.21 -2.63 9.81
N MET A 767 -17.81 -3.36 10.75
CA MET A 767 -18.99 -2.92 11.50
C MET A 767 -18.72 -1.71 12.40
N ASP A 768 -17.57 -1.67 13.07
CA ASP A 768 -17.19 -0.55 13.93
C ASP A 768 -16.99 0.73 13.09
N MET A 769 -16.27 0.63 11.97
CA MET A 769 -16.09 1.73 11.02
C MET A 769 -17.43 2.21 10.44
N ALA A 770 -18.28 1.30 9.97
CA ALA A 770 -19.60 1.64 9.42
C ALA A 770 -20.47 2.39 10.43
N LYS A 771 -20.50 1.91 11.69
CA LYS A 771 -21.26 2.55 12.77
C LYS A 771 -20.72 3.93 13.12
N PHE A 772 -19.40 4.12 13.07
CA PHE A 772 -18.79 5.42 13.29
C PHE A 772 -19.13 6.41 12.18
N VAL A 773 -19.05 5.99 10.92
CA VAL A 773 -19.48 6.79 9.76
C VAL A 773 -20.95 7.20 9.93
N GLN A 774 -21.85 6.24 10.20
CA GLN A 774 -23.28 6.51 10.42
C GLN A 774 -23.53 7.46 11.61
N ALA A 775 -22.76 7.38 12.68
CA ALA A 775 -22.91 8.26 13.85
C ALA A 775 -22.35 9.67 13.62
N THR A 776 -21.43 9.84 12.66
CA THR A 776 -20.70 11.09 12.42
C THR A 776 -21.27 11.87 11.24
N ASP A 777 -21.77 11.19 10.22
CA ASP A 777 -22.34 11.79 9.02
C ASP A 777 -23.76 12.32 9.28
N PRO A 778 -23.98 13.65 9.30
CA PRO A 778 -25.29 14.22 9.61
C PRO A 778 -26.32 14.04 8.50
N TYR A 779 -25.93 13.48 7.35
CA TYR A 779 -26.76 13.38 6.17
C TYR A 779 -27.20 11.95 5.82
N ASP A 780 -26.78 10.95 6.61
CA ASP A 780 -27.09 9.53 6.37
C ASP A 780 -26.73 9.07 4.93
N ASN A 781 -25.55 9.47 4.43
CA ASN A 781 -25.15 9.09 3.07
C ASN A 781 -25.00 7.55 2.92
N HIS A 782 -25.08 7.08 1.68
CA HIS A 782 -25.07 5.65 1.34
C HIS A 782 -23.77 4.97 1.81
N VAL A 783 -23.84 3.95 2.67
CA VAL A 783 -22.66 3.15 3.11
C VAL A 783 -22.67 1.78 2.46
N VAL A 784 -21.54 1.41 1.85
CA VAL A 784 -21.29 0.14 1.16
C VAL A 784 -19.90 -0.40 1.49
N ILE A 785 -19.60 -1.62 1.05
CA ILE A 785 -18.27 -2.20 1.10
C ILE A 785 -18.01 -3.01 -0.17
N HIS A 786 -16.75 -3.00 -0.63
CA HIS A 786 -16.25 -3.77 -1.76
C HIS A 786 -15.36 -4.91 -1.28
N THR A 787 -15.30 -6.02 -2.03
CA THR A 787 -14.55 -7.21 -1.64
C THR A 787 -14.18 -8.08 -2.83
N PHE A 788 -13.18 -8.94 -2.65
CA PHE A 788 -12.71 -9.88 -3.66
C PHE A 788 -13.82 -10.76 -4.26
N PRO A 789 -13.68 -11.19 -5.54
CA PRO A 789 -14.70 -11.96 -6.26
C PRO A 789 -15.19 -13.23 -5.55
N ASP A 790 -14.28 -13.96 -4.90
CA ASP A 790 -14.54 -15.22 -4.21
C ASP A 790 -14.79 -15.05 -2.70
N GLN A 791 -14.75 -13.82 -2.18
CA GLN A 791 -14.99 -13.52 -0.76
C GLN A 791 -16.34 -12.86 -0.48
N GLN A 792 -17.17 -12.60 -1.50
CA GLN A 792 -18.49 -11.99 -1.33
C GLN A 792 -19.33 -12.67 -0.24
N ASP A 793 -19.37 -14.02 -0.21
CA ASP A 793 -20.11 -14.73 0.85
C ASP A 793 -19.51 -14.57 2.24
N LYS A 794 -18.18 -14.52 2.33
CA LYS A 794 -17.47 -14.34 3.60
C LYS A 794 -17.71 -12.94 4.17
N VAL A 795 -17.67 -11.91 3.31
CA VAL A 795 -17.77 -10.51 3.74
C VAL A 795 -19.22 -10.05 3.88
N TYR A 796 -20.10 -10.35 2.93
CA TYR A 796 -21.45 -9.78 2.94
C TYR A 796 -22.43 -10.54 3.84
N ASN A 797 -22.28 -11.86 4.04
CA ASN A 797 -23.23 -12.63 4.86
C ASN A 797 -23.34 -12.13 6.30
N PRO A 798 -22.24 -11.82 7.00
CA PRO A 798 -22.31 -11.29 8.35
C PRO A 798 -22.92 -9.88 8.45
N LEU A 799 -22.97 -9.13 7.35
CA LEU A 799 -23.46 -7.74 7.32
C LEU A 799 -24.97 -7.66 7.02
N LEU A 800 -25.57 -8.74 6.52
CA LEU A 800 -26.99 -8.79 6.19
C LEU A 800 -27.89 -8.48 7.40
N GLY A 801 -28.69 -7.42 7.30
CA GLY A 801 -29.59 -6.96 8.37
C GLY A 801 -28.98 -5.92 9.31
N GLU A 802 -27.71 -5.57 9.10
CA GLU A 802 -27.04 -4.50 9.85
C GLU A 802 -27.41 -3.12 9.29
N LYS A 803 -27.98 -2.26 10.12
CA LYS A 803 -28.44 -0.91 9.75
C LYS A 803 -27.33 0.04 9.28
N ALA A 804 -26.08 -0.27 9.59
CA ALA A 804 -24.93 0.53 9.18
C ALA A 804 -24.60 0.37 7.69
N PHE A 805 -25.10 -0.68 7.02
CA PHE A 805 -24.91 -0.92 5.59
C PHE A 805 -26.21 -0.72 4.82
N THR A 806 -26.13 0.02 3.72
CA THR A 806 -27.30 0.34 2.88
C THR A 806 -27.20 -0.28 1.48
N GLY A 807 -26.06 -0.89 1.17
CA GLY A 807 -25.77 -1.52 -0.10
C GLY A 807 -24.46 -2.31 -0.09
N VAL A 808 -24.10 -2.83 -1.25
CA VAL A 808 -22.80 -3.47 -1.51
C VAL A 808 -22.29 -3.09 -2.90
N SER A 809 -20.96 -3.13 -3.04
CA SER A 809 -20.23 -2.81 -4.26
C SER A 809 -19.56 -4.09 -4.77
N LEU A 810 -20.07 -4.66 -5.87
CA LEU A 810 -19.67 -6.00 -6.32
C LEU A 810 -18.50 -5.98 -7.32
N GLN A 811 -17.65 -7.01 -7.19
CA GLN A 811 -16.56 -7.35 -8.12
C GLN A 811 -16.68 -8.81 -8.57
N ASN A 812 -16.45 -9.09 -9.86
CA ASN A 812 -16.24 -10.46 -10.35
C ASN A 812 -15.32 -10.51 -11.56
N SER A 813 -14.40 -11.48 -11.55
CA SER A 813 -13.46 -11.69 -12.66
C SER A 813 -14.12 -12.13 -13.97
N ASN A 814 -15.30 -12.76 -13.90
CA ASN A 814 -16.04 -13.21 -15.08
C ASN A 814 -17.28 -12.34 -15.29
N LEU A 815 -17.33 -11.58 -16.38
CA LEU A 815 -18.45 -10.70 -16.74
C LEU A 815 -19.81 -11.43 -16.77
N LYS A 816 -19.78 -12.73 -17.10
CA LYS A 816 -20.99 -13.56 -17.16
C LYS A 816 -21.60 -13.85 -15.77
N ASP A 817 -20.91 -13.49 -14.70
CA ASP A 817 -21.36 -13.72 -13.34
C ASP A 817 -22.10 -12.50 -12.75
N CYS A 818 -22.07 -11.34 -13.41
CA CYS A 818 -22.68 -10.10 -12.89
C CYS A 818 -24.16 -10.28 -12.54
N HIS A 819 -24.99 -10.73 -13.48
CA HIS A 819 -26.44 -10.88 -13.27
C HIS A 819 -26.77 -11.75 -12.06
N LYS A 820 -26.21 -12.97 -12.00
CA LYS A 820 -26.51 -13.92 -10.93
C LYS A 820 -26.04 -13.42 -9.55
N GLN A 821 -24.91 -12.70 -9.47
CA GLN A 821 -24.40 -12.20 -8.20
C GLN A 821 -25.20 -10.99 -7.69
N VAL A 822 -25.54 -10.05 -8.58
CA VAL A 822 -26.44 -8.94 -8.23
C VAL A 822 -27.77 -9.49 -7.72
N LEU A 823 -28.37 -10.43 -8.46
CA LEU A 823 -29.63 -11.05 -8.10
C LEU A 823 -29.56 -11.78 -6.76
N LYS A 824 -28.47 -12.49 -6.48
CA LYS A 824 -28.22 -13.16 -5.20
C LYS A 824 -28.27 -12.18 -4.04
N TRP A 825 -27.53 -11.06 -4.11
CA TRP A 825 -27.45 -10.12 -3.00
C TRP A 825 -28.72 -9.28 -2.82
N ILE A 826 -29.45 -8.99 -3.89
CA ILE A 826 -30.80 -8.42 -3.81
C ILE A 826 -31.75 -9.37 -3.09
N LYS A 827 -31.82 -10.65 -3.50
CA LYS A 827 -32.70 -11.65 -2.86
C LYS A 827 -32.38 -11.79 -1.37
N ARG A 828 -31.10 -11.97 -1.01
CA ARG A 828 -30.69 -12.21 0.38
C ARG A 828 -30.88 -11.02 1.31
N SER A 829 -30.62 -9.81 0.84
CA SER A 829 -30.86 -8.59 1.61
C SER A 829 -32.37 -8.35 1.82
N ASN A 830 -33.18 -8.60 0.79
CA ASN A 830 -34.64 -8.54 0.88
C ASN A 830 -35.21 -9.57 1.87
N GLU A 831 -34.72 -10.82 1.83
CA GLU A 831 -35.10 -11.89 2.78
C GLU A 831 -34.80 -11.53 4.25
N LYS A 832 -33.83 -10.65 4.47
CA LYS A 832 -33.44 -10.17 5.81
C LYS A 832 -34.19 -8.92 6.24
N GLY A 833 -35.11 -8.41 5.42
CA GLY A 833 -35.94 -7.24 5.72
C GLY A 833 -35.21 -5.91 5.57
N GLN A 834 -34.03 -5.89 4.94
CA GLN A 834 -33.26 -4.69 4.65
C GLN A 834 -32.78 -4.72 3.20
N PRO A 835 -33.61 -4.31 2.24
CA PRO A 835 -33.25 -4.28 0.83
C PRO A 835 -31.99 -3.46 0.58
N TRP A 836 -30.94 -4.08 0.05
CA TRP A 836 -29.70 -3.37 -0.27
C TRP A 836 -29.75 -2.78 -1.67
N ALA A 837 -29.21 -1.57 -1.82
CA ALA A 837 -28.85 -1.05 -3.13
C ALA A 837 -27.55 -1.72 -3.59
N VAL A 838 -27.65 -2.57 -4.61
CA VAL A 838 -26.54 -3.42 -5.08
C VAL A 838 -26.01 -2.85 -6.39
N ALA A 839 -24.73 -2.46 -6.40
CA ALA A 839 -24.03 -2.00 -7.58
C ALA A 839 -22.95 -2.99 -8.01
N PHE A 840 -22.57 -2.97 -9.29
CA PHE A 840 -21.51 -3.79 -9.85
C PHE A 840 -20.37 -2.89 -10.34
N ASP A 841 -19.34 -2.72 -9.52
CA ASP A 841 -18.42 -1.60 -9.68
C ASP A 841 -17.08 -2.04 -10.28
N GLU A 842 -16.75 -3.32 -10.21
CA GLU A 842 -15.50 -3.83 -10.78
C GLU A 842 -15.71 -5.11 -11.62
N PRO A 843 -16.16 -4.96 -12.88
CA PRO A 843 -16.37 -6.06 -13.81
C PRO A 843 -15.11 -6.45 -14.56
N GLY A 844 -14.85 -7.76 -14.61
CA GLY A 844 -13.76 -8.35 -15.37
C GLY A 844 -12.58 -8.74 -14.49
N ASP A 845 -11.62 -9.46 -15.06
CA ASP A 845 -10.44 -9.88 -14.31
C ASP A 845 -9.44 -8.73 -14.15
N ALA A 846 -8.60 -8.82 -13.11
CA ALA A 846 -7.60 -7.81 -12.78
C ALA A 846 -6.67 -7.45 -13.95
N SER A 847 -6.47 -8.34 -14.93
CA SER A 847 -5.55 -8.07 -16.03
C SER A 847 -6.19 -7.26 -17.16
N ILE A 848 -7.44 -7.55 -17.52
CA ILE A 848 -8.11 -6.97 -18.67
C ILE A 848 -9.14 -5.91 -18.28
N GLY A 849 -9.91 -6.14 -17.21
CA GLY A 849 -11.06 -5.33 -16.84
C GLY A 849 -12.01 -5.08 -18.03
N MET A 850 -12.47 -3.85 -18.14
CA MET A 850 -13.16 -3.30 -19.29
C MET A 850 -12.14 -2.90 -20.38
N PRO A 851 -12.18 -3.52 -21.56
CA PRO A 851 -11.28 -3.15 -22.64
C PRO A 851 -11.51 -1.73 -23.12
N ALA A 852 -10.45 -1.12 -23.68
CA ALA A 852 -10.60 0.08 -24.48
C ALA A 852 -11.35 -0.24 -25.78
N ASP A 853 -11.83 0.80 -26.46
CA ASP A 853 -12.47 0.68 -27.75
C ASP A 853 -11.51 0.02 -28.76
N PRO A 854 -12.00 -0.86 -29.66
CA PRO A 854 -11.13 -1.65 -30.53
C PRO A 854 -10.14 -0.83 -31.37
N ASP A 855 -10.54 0.37 -31.77
CA ASP A 855 -9.73 1.27 -32.61
C ASP A 855 -8.90 2.27 -31.79
N TYR A 856 -8.93 2.19 -30.45
CA TYR A 856 -8.16 3.10 -29.60
C TYR A 856 -6.64 2.84 -29.72
N PRO A 857 -5.80 3.90 -29.78
CA PRO A 857 -4.35 3.73 -29.88
C PRO A 857 -3.75 2.86 -28.76
N GLY A 858 -2.97 1.86 -29.17
CA GLY A 858 -2.32 0.91 -28.26
C GLY A 858 -3.10 -0.39 -28.04
N MET A 859 -4.34 -0.50 -28.53
CA MET A 859 -5.07 -1.76 -28.46
C MET A 859 -4.42 -2.85 -29.32
N PRO A 860 -4.24 -4.09 -28.79
CA PRO A 860 -3.73 -5.20 -29.57
C PRO A 860 -4.68 -5.57 -30.71
N LYS A 861 -4.15 -5.68 -31.95
CA LYS A 861 -4.96 -6.01 -33.14
C LYS A 861 -5.59 -7.40 -33.09
N ASP A 862 -4.97 -8.31 -32.35
CA ASP A 862 -5.37 -9.71 -32.18
C ASP A 862 -6.00 -9.98 -30.81
N TYR A 863 -6.48 -8.95 -30.12
CA TYR A 863 -7.12 -9.07 -28.81
C TYR A 863 -8.25 -10.13 -28.80
N GLN A 864 -8.11 -11.13 -27.92
CA GLN A 864 -9.06 -12.26 -27.75
C GLN A 864 -9.81 -12.22 -26.40
N GLY A 865 -9.70 -11.12 -25.64
CA GLY A 865 -10.39 -10.97 -24.37
C GLY A 865 -11.87 -10.62 -24.54
N PRO A 866 -12.60 -10.38 -23.42
CA PRO A 866 -13.98 -9.92 -23.48
C PRO A 866 -14.12 -8.64 -24.30
N SER A 867 -15.13 -8.54 -25.15
CA SER A 867 -15.36 -7.33 -25.96
C SER A 867 -16.16 -6.27 -25.21
N ILE A 868 -16.13 -5.03 -25.69
CA ILE A 868 -17.03 -3.96 -25.20
C ILE A 868 -18.52 -4.37 -25.32
N HIS A 869 -18.85 -5.26 -26.26
CA HIS A 869 -20.20 -5.80 -26.43
C HIS A 869 -20.55 -6.86 -25.38
N ASP A 870 -19.59 -7.68 -24.94
CA ASP A 870 -19.80 -8.61 -23.84
C ASP A 870 -20.07 -7.85 -22.54
N CYS A 871 -19.34 -6.77 -22.29
CA CYS A 871 -19.54 -5.90 -21.14
C CYS A 871 -20.93 -5.23 -21.17
N ARG A 872 -21.36 -4.69 -22.32
CA ARG A 872 -22.74 -4.19 -22.49
C ARG A 872 -23.76 -5.29 -22.16
N LYS A 873 -23.59 -6.49 -22.73
CA LYS A 873 -24.56 -7.58 -22.64
C LYS A 873 -24.67 -8.18 -21.23
N TYR A 874 -23.54 -8.49 -20.62
CA TYR A 874 -23.51 -9.31 -19.39
C TYR A 874 -23.27 -8.49 -18.13
N THR A 875 -22.64 -7.32 -18.23
CA THR A 875 -22.40 -6.45 -17.08
C THR A 875 -23.47 -5.36 -16.98
N LEU A 876 -23.59 -4.48 -17.97
CA LEU A 876 -24.54 -3.35 -17.92
C LEU A 876 -25.99 -3.84 -17.87
N TRP A 877 -26.44 -4.53 -18.91
CA TRP A 877 -27.80 -5.07 -18.94
C TRP A 877 -27.97 -6.23 -17.97
N GLY A 878 -26.94 -7.06 -17.73
CA GLY A 878 -27.00 -8.10 -16.71
C GLY A 878 -27.33 -7.55 -15.32
N THR A 879 -26.69 -6.44 -14.91
CA THR A 879 -26.92 -5.79 -13.62
C THR A 879 -28.30 -5.14 -13.54
N PHE A 880 -28.69 -4.32 -14.52
CA PHE A 880 -30.01 -3.70 -14.50
C PHE A 880 -31.14 -4.73 -14.55
N MET A 881 -31.01 -5.78 -15.37
CA MET A 881 -32.04 -6.82 -15.47
C MET A 881 -32.09 -7.75 -14.23
N ALA A 882 -31.08 -7.72 -13.36
CA ALA A 882 -31.12 -8.36 -12.05
C ALA A 882 -31.86 -7.52 -10.99
N GLY A 883 -32.09 -6.22 -11.25
CA GLY A 883 -32.63 -5.28 -10.26
C GLY A 883 -31.59 -4.36 -9.63
N GLY A 884 -30.33 -4.39 -10.10
CA GLY A 884 -29.23 -3.63 -9.52
C GLY A 884 -29.33 -2.11 -9.73
N MET A 885 -28.67 -1.36 -8.85
CA MET A 885 -28.65 0.10 -8.86
C MET A 885 -27.76 0.67 -9.98
N GLY A 886 -26.75 -0.07 -10.43
CA GLY A 886 -25.86 0.44 -11.49
C GLY A 886 -24.53 -0.25 -11.59
N VAL A 887 -23.70 0.27 -12.49
CA VAL A 887 -22.37 -0.27 -12.78
C VAL A 887 -21.32 0.84 -12.81
N GLU A 888 -20.07 0.49 -12.52
CA GLU A 888 -18.90 1.28 -12.90
C GLU A 888 -17.89 0.37 -13.59
N TYR A 889 -17.03 0.92 -14.45
CA TYR A 889 -16.09 0.15 -15.26
C TYR A 889 -14.64 0.32 -14.79
N TYR A 890 -14.06 -0.77 -14.32
CA TYR A 890 -12.65 -0.95 -14.00
C TYR A 890 -11.83 -1.32 -15.23
N PHE A 891 -10.58 -0.87 -15.36
CA PHE A 891 -9.81 -0.95 -16.61
C PHE A 891 -8.70 -2.02 -16.65
N GLY A 892 -8.51 -2.79 -15.58
CA GLY A 892 -7.44 -3.79 -15.51
C GLY A 892 -6.05 -3.18 -15.54
N TYR A 893 -5.02 -4.02 -15.71
CA TYR A 893 -3.61 -3.59 -15.72
C TYR A 893 -2.90 -3.68 -17.09
N LYS A 894 -3.41 -4.44 -18.06
CA LYS A 894 -2.67 -4.75 -19.30
C LYS A 894 -3.01 -3.88 -20.51
N LEU A 895 -4.25 -3.45 -20.65
CA LEU A 895 -4.70 -2.70 -21.82
C LEU A 895 -4.36 -1.21 -21.69
N PRO A 896 -4.36 -0.42 -22.78
CA PRO A 896 -4.09 1.02 -22.70
C PRO A 896 -5.04 1.74 -21.75
N GLN A 897 -4.56 2.84 -21.17
CA GLN A 897 -5.35 3.65 -20.21
C GLN A 897 -5.90 2.77 -19.09
N ASN A 898 -5.00 2.03 -18.43
CA ASN A 898 -5.32 1.05 -17.40
C ASN A 898 -5.70 1.71 -16.07
N ASP A 899 -6.08 0.92 -15.09
CA ASP A 899 -6.61 1.41 -13.81
C ASP A 899 -5.65 2.30 -13.00
N LEU A 900 -4.34 2.12 -13.18
CA LEU A 900 -3.34 2.97 -12.50
C LEU A 900 -2.97 4.20 -13.34
N ILE A 901 -2.86 4.06 -14.66
CA ILE A 901 -2.23 5.08 -15.51
C ILE A 901 -3.19 5.80 -16.47
N CYS A 902 -4.50 5.58 -16.36
CA CYS A 902 -5.48 6.27 -17.19
C CYS A 902 -5.34 7.81 -17.05
N GLU A 903 -5.31 8.47 -18.21
CA GLU A 903 -5.19 9.91 -18.49
C GLU A 903 -6.22 10.37 -19.55
N ASP A 904 -6.84 9.42 -20.28
CA ASP A 904 -7.86 9.70 -21.31
C ASP A 904 -9.02 8.69 -21.24
N TRP A 905 -10.17 9.17 -20.75
CA TRP A 905 -11.40 8.40 -20.69
C TRP A 905 -12.03 8.15 -22.06
N ARG A 906 -11.59 8.82 -23.14
CA ARG A 906 -11.99 8.47 -24.51
C ARG A 906 -11.49 7.12 -24.99
N SER A 907 -10.62 6.48 -24.21
CA SER A 907 -10.32 5.08 -24.45
C SER A 907 -11.53 4.16 -24.39
N ARG A 908 -12.66 4.57 -23.80
CA ARG A 908 -13.90 3.79 -23.70
C ARG A 908 -15.13 4.55 -24.23
N ASP A 909 -14.97 5.45 -25.19
CA ASP A 909 -16.02 6.33 -25.74
C ASP A 909 -17.30 5.55 -26.10
N LEU A 910 -17.19 4.47 -26.89
CA LEU A 910 -18.33 3.62 -27.27
C LEU A 910 -18.99 2.93 -26.08
N SER A 911 -18.25 2.71 -25.00
CA SER A 911 -18.79 2.08 -23.79
C SER A 911 -19.60 3.07 -22.96
N TRP A 912 -19.22 4.35 -22.98
CA TRP A 912 -20.00 5.43 -22.39
C TRP A 912 -21.30 5.67 -23.15
N ASP A 913 -21.29 5.56 -24.49
CA ASP A 913 -22.51 5.54 -25.31
C ASP A 913 -23.50 4.47 -24.83
N TYR A 914 -23.03 3.23 -24.59
CA TYR A 914 -23.90 2.16 -24.10
C TYR A 914 -24.49 2.46 -22.71
N CYS A 915 -23.69 3.07 -21.82
CA CYS A 915 -24.16 3.53 -20.52
C CYS A 915 -25.27 4.57 -20.69
N ARG A 916 -25.03 5.60 -21.52
CA ARG A 916 -25.99 6.65 -21.84
C ARG A 916 -27.28 6.10 -22.45
N HIS A 917 -27.19 5.17 -23.39
CA HIS A 917 -28.35 4.51 -23.99
C HIS A 917 -29.20 3.80 -22.96
N ALA A 918 -28.59 3.06 -22.02
CA ALA A 918 -29.31 2.38 -20.97
C ALA A 918 -29.97 3.37 -19.99
N LEU A 919 -29.24 4.35 -19.48
CA LEU A 919 -29.77 5.35 -18.56
C LEU A 919 -30.92 6.16 -19.19
N ASN A 920 -30.76 6.58 -20.46
CA ASN A 920 -31.80 7.25 -21.22
C ASN A 920 -33.01 6.35 -21.42
N PHE A 921 -32.85 5.06 -21.71
CA PHE A 921 -33.97 4.12 -21.83
C PHE A 921 -34.81 4.10 -20.54
N PHE A 922 -34.19 3.91 -19.38
CA PHE A 922 -34.93 3.85 -18.11
C PHE A 922 -35.65 5.16 -17.80
N ARG A 923 -34.97 6.30 -18.03
CA ARG A 923 -35.52 7.65 -17.81
C ARG A 923 -36.65 7.97 -18.78
N ASP A 924 -36.37 7.95 -20.09
CA ASP A 924 -37.27 8.45 -21.13
C ASP A 924 -38.49 7.56 -21.31
N GLN A 925 -38.35 6.26 -21.02
CA GLN A 925 -39.48 5.34 -21.03
C GLN A 925 -40.23 5.28 -19.70
N ASN A 926 -39.86 6.06 -18.67
CA ASN A 926 -40.48 6.04 -17.34
C ASN A 926 -40.62 4.61 -16.80
N ILE A 927 -39.50 3.89 -16.72
CA ILE A 927 -39.47 2.52 -16.18
C ILE A 927 -39.52 2.60 -14.64
N PRO A 928 -40.50 1.98 -13.96
CA PRO A 928 -40.66 2.03 -12.51
C PRO A 928 -39.73 1.03 -11.82
N MET A 929 -38.42 1.19 -12.00
CA MET A 929 -37.39 0.23 -11.59
C MET A 929 -37.50 -0.18 -10.12
N GLU A 930 -37.90 0.73 -9.24
CA GLU A 930 -38.11 0.51 -7.81
C GLU A 930 -39.22 -0.49 -7.46
N ALA A 931 -40.14 -0.73 -8.39
CA ALA A 931 -41.28 -1.62 -8.25
C ALA A 931 -41.14 -2.89 -9.09
N MET A 932 -40.04 -3.02 -9.82
CA MET A 932 -39.78 -4.16 -10.68
C MET A 932 -38.89 -5.17 -9.96
N VAL A 933 -39.15 -6.45 -10.21
CA VAL A 933 -38.36 -7.56 -9.67
C VAL A 933 -37.94 -8.48 -10.80
N ASN A 934 -36.86 -9.23 -10.59
CA ASN A 934 -36.45 -10.25 -11.53
C ASN A 934 -37.53 -11.34 -11.65
N ARG A 935 -37.88 -11.68 -12.89
CA ARG A 935 -38.89 -12.69 -13.25
C ARG A 935 -38.39 -13.55 -14.41
N ASN A 936 -37.12 -13.97 -14.35
CA ASN A 936 -36.49 -14.84 -15.36
C ASN A 936 -37.31 -16.13 -15.62
N ASP A 937 -38.07 -16.61 -14.64
CA ASP A 937 -38.99 -17.73 -14.77
C ASP A 937 -40.08 -17.50 -15.84
N LEU A 938 -40.58 -16.27 -16.02
CA LEU A 938 -41.62 -15.96 -17.03
C LEU A 938 -41.14 -16.14 -18.47
N VAL A 939 -39.82 -16.11 -18.68
CA VAL A 939 -39.21 -16.34 -20.00
C VAL A 939 -38.55 -17.72 -20.09
N GLY A 940 -38.77 -18.58 -19.09
CA GLY A 940 -38.22 -19.94 -19.03
C GLY A 940 -36.72 -19.98 -18.75
N ASN A 941 -36.16 -18.99 -18.04
CA ASN A 941 -34.79 -18.98 -17.53
C ASN A 941 -34.77 -19.24 -16.01
N THR A 942 -35.19 -20.43 -15.57
CA THR A 942 -35.21 -20.78 -14.14
C THR A 942 -33.83 -21.03 -13.54
N LYS A 943 -32.77 -20.98 -14.34
CA LYS A 943 -31.38 -21.15 -13.91
C LYS A 943 -30.68 -19.81 -13.63
N ASP A 944 -31.35 -18.69 -13.89
CA ASP A 944 -30.77 -17.35 -13.81
C ASP A 944 -29.46 -17.23 -14.64
N ASP A 945 -29.38 -17.95 -15.77
CA ASP A 945 -28.22 -17.91 -16.66
C ASP A 945 -28.32 -16.77 -17.69
N ASN A 946 -27.31 -16.62 -18.55
CA ASN A 946 -27.22 -15.49 -19.49
C ASN A 946 -27.96 -15.73 -20.82
N SER A 947 -28.86 -16.71 -20.89
CA SER A 947 -29.63 -16.96 -22.12
C SER A 947 -30.63 -15.86 -22.44
N LYS A 948 -31.20 -15.23 -21.41
CA LYS A 948 -32.23 -14.18 -21.48
C LYS A 948 -32.54 -13.69 -20.07
N TYR A 949 -32.93 -12.43 -19.94
CA TYR A 949 -33.35 -11.88 -18.64
C TYR A 949 -34.77 -11.33 -18.72
N CYS A 950 -35.47 -11.35 -17.60
CA CYS A 950 -36.76 -10.72 -17.46
C CYS A 950 -36.82 -9.95 -16.14
N LEU A 951 -37.18 -8.67 -16.24
CA LEU A 951 -37.45 -7.80 -15.12
C LEU A 951 -38.87 -7.27 -15.28
N ALA A 952 -39.71 -7.36 -14.24
CA ALA A 952 -41.13 -7.06 -14.38
C ALA A 952 -41.74 -6.41 -13.15
N LYS A 953 -42.68 -5.50 -13.42
CA LYS A 953 -43.80 -5.20 -12.52
C LYS A 953 -45.02 -5.91 -13.13
N GLU A 954 -45.33 -7.08 -12.59
CA GLU A 954 -46.32 -7.96 -13.18
C GLU A 954 -47.69 -7.30 -13.35
N GLY A 955 -48.33 -7.59 -14.48
CA GLY A 955 -49.60 -7.01 -14.87
C GLY A 955 -49.49 -5.59 -15.44
N GLU A 956 -48.31 -4.98 -15.49
CA GLU A 956 -48.13 -3.61 -15.97
C GLU A 956 -47.02 -3.47 -17.01
N VAL A 957 -45.78 -3.77 -16.65
CA VAL A 957 -44.60 -3.58 -17.51
C VAL A 957 -43.58 -4.70 -17.34
N TYR A 958 -43.04 -5.17 -18.47
CA TYR A 958 -42.05 -6.23 -18.53
C TYR A 958 -40.92 -5.78 -19.46
N LEU A 959 -39.70 -6.01 -19.00
CA LEU A 959 -38.48 -5.89 -19.79
C LEU A 959 -37.96 -7.30 -20.05
N VAL A 960 -37.80 -7.67 -21.32
CA VAL A 960 -37.19 -8.95 -21.70
C VAL A 960 -35.95 -8.69 -22.52
N TYR A 961 -34.78 -8.98 -21.95
CA TYR A 961 -33.50 -8.80 -22.61
C TYR A 961 -33.02 -10.12 -23.21
N LEU A 962 -32.65 -10.08 -24.49
CA LEU A 962 -32.13 -11.23 -25.25
C LEU A 962 -30.68 -10.93 -25.66
N PRO A 963 -29.66 -11.37 -24.87
CA PRO A 963 -28.25 -11.01 -25.13
C PRO A 963 -27.70 -11.45 -26.50
N THR A 964 -28.32 -12.45 -27.11
CA THR A 964 -27.93 -13.02 -28.42
C THR A 964 -29.11 -13.08 -29.40
N GLY A 965 -30.11 -12.23 -29.21
CA GLY A 965 -31.31 -12.17 -30.06
C GLY A 965 -32.13 -13.46 -30.01
N GLY A 966 -32.67 -13.86 -31.17
CA GLY A 966 -33.43 -15.10 -31.31
C GLY A 966 -34.89 -14.99 -30.85
N SER A 967 -35.46 -16.07 -30.33
CA SER A 967 -36.87 -16.10 -29.90
C SER A 967 -37.05 -16.71 -28.52
N THR A 968 -37.98 -16.15 -27.73
CA THR A 968 -38.35 -16.70 -26.43
C THR A 968 -39.86 -16.71 -26.23
N LYS A 969 -40.33 -17.66 -25.41
CA LYS A 969 -41.68 -17.62 -24.86
C LYS A 969 -41.72 -16.62 -23.71
N ILE A 970 -42.89 -16.03 -23.48
CA ILE A 970 -43.18 -15.19 -22.33
C ILE A 970 -44.55 -15.54 -21.76
N GLU A 971 -44.57 -15.82 -20.46
CA GLU A 971 -45.78 -16.03 -19.68
C GLU A 971 -46.24 -14.68 -19.10
N LEU A 972 -47.49 -14.32 -19.40
CA LEU A 972 -48.10 -13.05 -18.98
C LEU A 972 -49.53 -13.33 -18.49
N PRO A 973 -50.07 -12.53 -17.55
CA PRO A 973 -51.46 -12.61 -17.16
C PRO A 973 -52.39 -12.26 -18.34
N SER A 974 -53.68 -12.56 -18.21
CA SER A 974 -54.69 -12.20 -19.20
C SER A 974 -54.77 -10.67 -19.40
N GLY A 975 -54.84 -10.25 -20.66
CA GLY A 975 -54.94 -8.84 -21.03
C GLY A 975 -54.26 -8.55 -22.37
N ASP A 976 -54.49 -7.35 -22.91
CA ASP A 976 -53.81 -6.88 -24.10
C ASP A 976 -52.51 -6.18 -23.74
N PHE A 977 -51.45 -6.52 -24.45
CA PHE A 977 -50.12 -5.95 -24.26
C PHE A 977 -49.60 -5.37 -25.58
N THR A 978 -48.76 -4.35 -25.45
CA THR A 978 -47.95 -3.80 -26.53
C THR A 978 -46.51 -4.29 -26.41
N LEU A 979 -45.79 -4.26 -27.53
CA LEU A 979 -44.37 -4.55 -27.61
C LEU A 979 -43.67 -3.39 -28.31
N THR A 980 -42.57 -2.91 -27.74
CA THR A 980 -41.64 -2.02 -28.41
C THR A 980 -40.24 -2.57 -28.23
N TRP A 981 -39.49 -2.71 -29.31
CA TRP A 981 -38.10 -3.15 -29.26
C TRP A 981 -37.18 -1.95 -29.04
N PHE A 982 -36.21 -2.08 -28.15
CA PHE A 982 -35.13 -1.13 -27.94
C PHE A 982 -33.82 -1.77 -28.37
N ASN A 983 -33.03 -1.04 -29.18
CA ASN A 983 -31.71 -1.47 -29.62
C ASN A 983 -30.64 -0.97 -28.63
N PRO A 984 -30.03 -1.84 -27.81
CA PRO A 984 -29.02 -1.43 -26.83
C PRO A 984 -27.73 -0.87 -27.44
N ARG A 985 -27.49 -1.14 -28.73
CA ARG A 985 -26.31 -0.69 -29.46
C ARG A 985 -26.44 0.76 -29.91
N THR A 986 -27.64 1.17 -30.34
CA THR A 986 -27.89 2.48 -30.96
C THR A 986 -28.74 3.42 -30.10
N GLY A 987 -29.35 2.92 -29.03
CA GLY A 987 -30.28 3.70 -28.20
C GLY A 987 -31.66 3.92 -28.84
N GLU A 988 -31.93 3.32 -30.01
CA GLU A 988 -33.16 3.56 -30.76
C GLU A 988 -34.33 2.71 -30.27
N MET A 989 -35.51 3.33 -30.21
CA MET A 989 -36.80 2.67 -30.00
C MET A 989 -37.44 2.32 -31.35
N GLY A 990 -37.88 1.09 -31.50
CA GLY A 990 -38.69 0.65 -32.63
C GLY A 990 -40.15 1.11 -32.54
N GLN A 991 -40.96 0.73 -33.51
CA GLN A 991 -42.39 1.02 -33.50
C GLN A 991 -43.11 0.16 -32.44
N THR A 992 -44.02 0.77 -31.68
CA THR A 992 -44.92 0.04 -30.78
C THR A 992 -45.95 -0.76 -31.57
N THR A 993 -46.01 -2.07 -31.33
CA THR A 993 -46.98 -3.00 -31.94
C THR A 993 -47.83 -3.69 -30.88
N THR A 994 -48.87 -4.42 -31.29
CA THR A 994 -49.51 -5.40 -30.40
C THR A 994 -48.53 -6.54 -30.14
N LEU A 995 -48.48 -7.06 -28.90
CA LEU A 995 -47.59 -8.15 -28.53
C LEU A 995 -47.88 -9.41 -29.37
N GLN A 996 -46.86 -9.94 -30.03
CA GLN A 996 -46.89 -11.25 -30.68
C GLN A 996 -46.15 -12.28 -29.82
N LYS A 997 -46.63 -13.52 -29.79
CA LYS A 997 -46.01 -14.64 -29.07
C LYS A 997 -45.67 -15.76 -30.06
N PRO A 998 -44.45 -16.33 -30.05
CA PRO A 998 -43.31 -15.99 -29.17
C PRO A 998 -42.74 -14.59 -29.47
N LEU A 999 -41.95 -14.05 -28.53
CA LEU A 999 -41.14 -12.86 -28.77
C LEU A 999 -39.98 -13.24 -29.69
N THR A 1000 -39.81 -12.53 -30.80
CA THR A 1000 -38.72 -12.74 -31.75
C THR A 1000 -37.96 -11.43 -31.94
N ALA A 1001 -36.68 -11.42 -31.59
CA ALA A 1001 -35.81 -10.27 -31.76
C ALA A 1001 -35.68 -9.90 -33.26
N PRO A 1002 -35.49 -8.61 -33.59
CA PRO A 1002 -35.33 -8.16 -34.98
C PRO A 1002 -34.16 -8.81 -35.74
N ASP A 1003 -33.07 -9.16 -35.05
CA ASP A 1003 -31.90 -9.82 -35.64
C ASP A 1003 -31.22 -10.78 -34.63
N LYS A 1004 -29.97 -11.16 -34.90
CA LYS A 1004 -29.16 -12.10 -34.08
C LYS A 1004 -28.34 -11.41 -32.98
N GLU A 1005 -28.43 -10.09 -32.85
CA GLU A 1005 -27.73 -9.32 -31.81
C GLU A 1005 -28.62 -9.08 -30.58
N ASP A 1006 -28.12 -8.34 -29.60
CA ASP A 1006 -28.84 -8.08 -28.35
C ASP A 1006 -30.05 -7.16 -28.53
N TRP A 1007 -31.20 -7.51 -27.94
CA TRP A 1007 -32.38 -6.66 -27.98
C TRP A 1007 -33.12 -6.67 -26.65
N LEU A 1008 -33.72 -5.53 -26.30
CA LEU A 1008 -34.60 -5.40 -25.16
C LEU A 1008 -36.04 -5.21 -25.65
N ALA A 1009 -36.94 -6.11 -25.27
CA ALA A 1009 -38.38 -5.94 -25.45
C ALA A 1009 -38.97 -5.18 -24.27
N LEU A 1010 -39.52 -3.99 -24.51
CA LEU A 1010 -40.40 -3.28 -23.60
C LEU A 1010 -41.85 -3.68 -23.87
N ILE A 1011 -42.47 -4.36 -22.92
CA ILE A 1011 -43.84 -4.84 -23.01
C ILE A 1011 -44.68 -4.10 -21.97
N ARG A 1012 -45.76 -3.44 -22.41
CA ARG A 1012 -46.67 -2.70 -21.54
C ARG A 1012 -48.10 -3.17 -21.71
N LYS A 1013 -48.84 -3.29 -20.62
CA LYS A 1013 -50.29 -3.48 -20.66
C LYS A 1013 -50.93 -2.27 -21.35
N LYS A 1014 -51.90 -2.53 -22.24
CA LYS A 1014 -52.67 -1.48 -22.94
C LYS A 1014 -53.56 -0.70 -22.00
#